data_AF-A0ABD2BRY9-F1
#
_entry.id   AF-A0ABD2BRY9-F1
#
_cell.length_a   1.000
_cell.length_b   1.000
_cell.length_c   1.000
_cell.angle_alpha   90.00
_cell.angle_beta   90.00
_cell.angle_gamma   90.00
#
_symmetry.space_group_name_H-M   'P 1'
#
loop_
_entity.id
_entity.type
_entity.pdbx_description
1 polymer ?
#
loop_
_entity_poly.entity_id
_entity_poly.type
_entity_poly.pdbx_seq_one_letter_code
_entity_poly.pdbx_strand_id
1 'polypeptide(L)'
;MVLADLGRKITSALRSLSNATVINEEVLNSMLKEICAALLEADVNIRLVKKLRENVRTVIDFDDMAGGLNKRRMIQSAVFKELVKLIDPGVKAYQPVKGRPNVIMFVGLQGAGKTTTCTKLAYHYLKKNWKACLVCADTFRAGAYDQIKQNATKARIPFYGSYTEVDPVAIAQEGVEMFKKEGYEIIIVDTSGRHKQEESLFEEMLQVANAVQPDNVIFVMDATIGQACEAQAKAFKERVNVGSIIITKLDGHAKGGGALSAVAATQSPVIFVGTGEHIDDLEPFKTKPFISKLLGMGDIEGLIDKVNELNLDDNEELLEKIKHGQFTLRDMYEQFQNIMKMGPFSQLMGMIPGFSQDFMSRGTEQESMARLKRLMTIMDSMNDAELDSRDGAKLFSKQPGRIVRVAQGAGITEKEVKDLITQYTKFAAVVKKMGGIKGLFKAGDMAKNVNPTQMAKLNHQMAKMMDPRVLQQMGGMPGLQNIMKQLQQGAAGGLGNLMGGFGVAVSKLKPPELIVAAYEAGQRHFGENYVNELKEKAYDTSIVEKCKNIRWHFIGHLQKNKVNKIINLPNLYIIETVDNKQIATAIDNAFSKVNKNNSQLKIMVQVNTSEEEAKNGCKVEEVSELVKHIMDNCKQLEFTGLMTIGIYGYDTSNGPNPDFLRLKKCREDLCKELELDIKKVELSMGMSTDYEHAVLLGSTNVRVGTVIFGERPKKGAQ
;
A
#
# COMPACT_ATOMS: atom_id res chain seq x y z
N MET A 1 -7.57 -1.74 -2.13
CA MET A 1 -8.56 -2.84 -2.25
C MET A 1 -9.71 -2.56 -1.30
N VAL A 2 -10.97 -2.68 -1.72
CA VAL A 2 -12.12 -2.29 -0.88
C VAL A 2 -12.37 -3.30 0.26
N LEU A 3 -11.94 -4.56 0.12
CA LEU A 3 -11.83 -5.49 1.25
C LEU A 3 -10.90 -4.97 2.35
N ALA A 4 -9.80 -4.28 2.00
CA ALA A 4 -8.95 -3.64 3.00
C ALA A 4 -9.66 -2.46 3.69
N ASP A 5 -10.56 -1.76 2.99
CA ASP A 5 -11.35 -0.66 3.57
C ASP A 5 -12.42 -1.18 4.52
N LEU A 6 -13.16 -2.22 4.12
CA LEU A 6 -14.08 -2.95 4.99
C LEU A 6 -13.35 -3.46 6.23
N GLY A 7 -12.21 -4.11 6.02
CA GLY A 7 -11.37 -4.61 7.09
C GLY A 7 -10.90 -3.53 8.05
N ARG A 8 -10.45 -2.38 7.54
CA ARG A 8 -10.08 -1.21 8.35
C ARG A 8 -11.24 -0.66 9.17
N LYS A 9 -12.45 -0.56 8.59
CA LYS A 9 -13.64 -0.09 9.32
C LYS A 9 -14.03 -1.04 10.44
N ILE A 10 -14.06 -2.34 10.18
CA ILE A 10 -14.35 -3.34 11.22
C ILE A 10 -13.26 -3.34 12.29
N THR A 11 -11.98 -3.27 11.88
CA THR A 11 -10.84 -3.18 12.82
C THR A 11 -10.94 -1.92 13.69
N SER A 12 -11.34 -0.79 13.11
CA SER A 12 -11.56 0.46 13.85
C SER A 12 -12.68 0.33 14.88
N ALA A 13 -13.80 -0.29 14.52
CA ALA A 13 -14.89 -0.59 15.44
C ALA A 13 -14.46 -1.55 16.57
N LEU A 14 -13.62 -2.54 16.27
CA LEU A 14 -13.06 -3.44 17.30
C LEU A 14 -12.01 -2.74 18.18
N ARG A 15 -11.30 -1.73 17.66
CA ARG A 15 -10.36 -0.90 18.43
C ARG A 15 -11.08 0.08 19.35
N SER A 16 -12.20 0.68 18.95
CA SER A 16 -12.98 1.55 19.83
C SER A 16 -13.46 0.81 21.08
N LEU A 17 -13.86 -0.47 20.92
CA LEU A 17 -14.15 -1.36 22.05
C LEU A 17 -12.93 -1.68 22.92
N SER A 18 -11.73 -1.69 22.34
CA SER A 18 -10.48 -1.91 23.07
C SER A 18 -10.11 -0.72 23.96
N ASN A 19 -10.47 0.50 23.53
CA ASN A 19 -10.19 1.76 24.24
C ASN A 19 -11.23 2.10 25.31
N ALA A 20 -12.44 1.53 25.24
CA ALA A 20 -13.50 1.77 26.22
C ALA A 20 -13.18 1.14 27.59
N THR A 21 -13.19 1.95 28.65
CA THR A 21 -12.87 1.54 30.04
C THR A 21 -13.93 0.63 30.64
N VAL A 22 -15.21 0.85 30.31
CA VAL A 22 -16.35 0.04 30.73
C VAL A 22 -17.10 -0.42 29.48
N ILE A 23 -17.41 -1.71 29.39
CA ILE A 23 -18.17 -2.28 28.27
C ILE A 23 -19.61 -2.45 28.73
N ASN A 24 -20.47 -1.52 28.30
CA ASN A 24 -21.92 -1.57 28.51
C ASN A 24 -22.64 -1.93 27.19
N GLU A 25 -23.96 -2.10 27.27
CA GLU A 25 -24.79 -2.45 26.10
C GLU A 25 -24.78 -1.35 25.02
N GLU A 26 -24.62 -0.08 25.41
CA GLU A 26 -24.53 1.06 24.48
C GLU A 26 -23.27 0.99 23.61
N VAL A 27 -22.11 0.72 24.20
CA VAL A 27 -20.84 0.54 23.48
C VAL A 27 -20.92 -0.64 22.51
N LEU A 28 -21.52 -1.76 22.94
CA LEU A 28 -21.74 -2.91 22.07
C LEU A 28 -22.65 -2.56 20.88
N ASN A 29 -23.77 -1.88 21.15
CA ASN A 29 -24.71 -1.48 20.10
C ASN A 29 -24.09 -0.48 19.11
N SER A 30 -23.27 0.46 19.59
CA SER A 30 -22.55 1.41 18.73
C SER A 30 -21.57 0.67 17.82
N MET A 31 -20.75 -0.23 18.38
CA MET A 31 -19.81 -1.05 17.62
C MET A 31 -20.53 -1.92 16.57
N LEU A 32 -21.60 -2.61 16.97
CA LEU A 32 -22.39 -3.43 16.03
C LEU A 32 -23.01 -2.57 14.91
N LYS A 33 -23.42 -1.34 15.22
CA LYS A 33 -23.95 -0.40 14.22
C LYS A 33 -22.87 0.00 13.20
N GLU A 34 -21.65 0.27 13.65
CA GLU A 34 -20.51 0.57 12.77
C GLU A 34 -20.13 -0.62 11.89
N ILE A 35 -20.06 -1.83 12.45
CA ILE A 35 -19.77 -3.06 11.69
C ILE A 35 -20.86 -3.32 10.66
N CYS A 36 -22.14 -3.21 11.05
CA CYS A 36 -23.27 -3.37 10.14
C CYS A 36 -23.26 -2.33 9.03
N ALA A 37 -22.95 -1.06 9.34
CA ALA A 37 -22.83 -0.01 8.33
C ALA A 37 -21.71 -0.32 7.34
N ALA A 38 -20.55 -0.77 7.82
CA ALA A 38 -19.43 -1.16 6.96
C ALA A 38 -19.78 -2.35 6.04
N LEU A 39 -20.48 -3.37 6.56
CA LEU A 39 -20.95 -4.50 5.75
C LEU A 39 -21.99 -4.07 4.70
N LEU A 40 -22.92 -3.17 5.04
CA LEU A 40 -23.90 -2.65 4.09
C LEU A 40 -23.24 -1.83 2.98
N GLU A 41 -22.27 -0.97 3.33
CA GLU A 41 -21.48 -0.22 2.34
C GLU A 41 -20.68 -1.14 1.42
N ALA A 42 -20.26 -2.30 1.92
CA ALA A 42 -19.59 -3.34 1.17
C ALA A 42 -20.55 -4.20 0.32
N ASP A 43 -21.82 -3.80 0.20
CA ASP A 43 -22.87 -4.49 -0.55
C ASP A 43 -23.17 -5.92 -0.06
N VAL A 44 -23.09 -6.13 1.26
CA VAL A 44 -23.58 -7.36 1.91
C VAL A 44 -25.09 -7.30 2.08
N ASN A 45 -25.78 -8.41 1.87
CA ASN A 45 -27.24 -8.47 1.99
C ASN A 45 -27.73 -8.04 3.38
N ILE A 46 -28.71 -7.13 3.41
CA ILE A 46 -29.27 -6.58 4.66
C ILE A 46 -29.83 -7.66 5.60
N ARG A 47 -30.38 -8.75 5.06
CA ARG A 47 -30.90 -9.87 5.85
C ARG A 47 -29.76 -10.59 6.59
N LEU A 48 -28.62 -10.78 5.93
CA LEU A 48 -27.43 -11.39 6.53
C LEU A 48 -26.82 -10.48 7.60
N VAL A 49 -26.75 -9.17 7.34
CA VAL A 49 -26.26 -8.18 8.32
C VAL A 49 -27.16 -8.14 9.56
N LYS A 50 -28.49 -8.15 9.37
CA LYS A 50 -29.46 -8.21 10.48
C LYS A 50 -29.29 -9.49 11.30
N LYS A 51 -29.19 -10.65 10.65
CA LYS A 51 -28.98 -11.95 11.29
C LYS A 51 -27.67 -11.99 12.09
N LEU A 52 -26.58 -11.45 11.54
CA LEU A 52 -25.31 -11.33 12.24
C LEU A 52 -25.46 -10.49 13.52
N ARG A 53 -26.14 -9.33 13.44
CA ARG A 53 -26.36 -8.46 14.60
C ARG A 53 -27.13 -9.17 15.71
N GLU A 54 -28.19 -9.90 15.36
CA GLU A 54 -29.02 -10.66 16.31
C GLU A 54 -28.23 -11.82 16.94
N ASN A 55 -27.48 -12.58 16.14
CA ASN A 55 -26.66 -13.68 16.64
C ASN A 55 -25.55 -13.18 17.59
N VAL A 56 -24.85 -12.10 17.26
CA VAL A 56 -23.82 -11.57 18.15
C VAL A 56 -24.42 -11.07 19.47
N ARG A 57 -25.63 -10.46 19.43
CA ARG A 57 -26.31 -9.99 20.64
C ARG A 57 -26.75 -11.13 21.57
N THR A 58 -27.22 -12.25 21.01
CA THR A 58 -27.66 -13.41 21.80
C THR A 58 -26.52 -14.16 22.48
N VAL A 59 -25.30 -14.09 21.93
CA VAL A 59 -24.10 -14.74 22.50
C VAL A 59 -23.53 -13.96 23.70
N ILE A 60 -23.91 -12.69 23.87
CA ILE A 60 -23.34 -11.82 24.90
C ILE A 60 -24.34 -11.68 26.05
N ASP A 61 -24.12 -12.42 27.13
CA ASP A 61 -24.81 -12.24 28.41
C ASP A 61 -24.05 -11.23 29.27
N PHE A 62 -24.71 -10.12 29.65
CA PHE A 62 -24.08 -9.07 30.44
C PHE A 62 -24.09 -9.37 31.95
N ASP A 63 -24.93 -10.30 32.40
CA ASP A 63 -25.20 -10.56 33.82
C ASP A 63 -24.28 -11.62 34.44
N ASP A 64 -23.67 -12.51 33.64
CA ASP A 64 -22.94 -13.70 34.14
C ASP A 64 -21.40 -13.66 33.98
N MET A 65 -20.80 -12.49 33.74
CA MET A 65 -19.39 -12.43 33.31
C MET A 65 -18.46 -11.57 34.18
N ALA A 66 -17.60 -12.27 34.95
CA ALA A 66 -16.51 -11.70 35.72
C ALA A 66 -15.32 -11.25 34.82
N GLY A 67 -15.00 -9.95 34.87
CA GLY A 67 -13.73 -9.37 34.36
C GLY A 67 -13.79 -8.68 33.00
N GLY A 68 -13.46 -7.37 32.95
CA GLY A 68 -13.52 -6.53 31.74
C GLY A 68 -12.57 -6.93 30.60
N LEU A 69 -11.42 -7.54 30.89
CA LEU A 69 -10.47 -8.03 29.86
C LEU A 69 -10.99 -9.26 29.12
N ASN A 70 -11.69 -10.17 29.81
CA ASN A 70 -12.33 -11.33 29.18
C ASN A 70 -13.51 -10.93 28.28
N LYS A 71 -14.27 -9.89 28.67
CA LYS A 71 -15.40 -9.37 27.87
C LYS A 71 -14.96 -8.90 26.47
N ARG A 72 -13.86 -8.16 26.34
CA ARG A 72 -13.36 -7.66 25.04
C ARG A 72 -13.04 -8.78 24.06
N ARG A 73 -12.24 -9.74 24.54
CA ARG A 73 -11.78 -10.88 23.72
C ARG A 73 -12.95 -11.77 23.32
N MET A 74 -13.95 -11.93 24.20
CA MET A 74 -15.16 -12.70 23.90
C MET A 74 -16.00 -12.02 22.81
N ILE A 75 -16.23 -10.70 22.88
CA ILE A 75 -16.98 -9.96 21.86
C ILE A 75 -16.27 -10.04 20.50
N GLN A 76 -14.95 -9.82 20.48
CA GLN A 76 -14.14 -9.98 19.26
C GLN A 76 -14.24 -11.40 18.70
N SER A 77 -14.15 -12.42 19.56
CA SER A 77 -14.31 -13.81 19.14
C SER A 77 -15.71 -14.13 18.64
N ALA A 78 -16.76 -13.54 19.21
CA ALA A 78 -18.14 -13.74 18.78
C ALA A 78 -18.37 -13.14 17.39
N VAL A 79 -17.92 -11.90 17.17
CA VAL A 79 -17.96 -11.24 15.85
C VAL A 79 -17.17 -12.06 14.82
N PHE A 80 -15.96 -12.50 15.15
CA PHE A 80 -15.14 -13.35 14.27
C PHE A 80 -15.87 -14.64 13.88
N LYS A 81 -16.43 -15.35 14.87
CA LYS A 81 -17.17 -16.61 14.64
C LYS A 81 -18.39 -16.41 13.76
N GLU A 82 -19.16 -15.34 13.98
CA GLU A 82 -20.33 -15.04 13.15
C GLU A 82 -19.95 -14.63 11.73
N LEU A 83 -18.86 -13.87 11.54
CA LEU A 83 -18.34 -13.56 10.20
C LEU A 83 -17.86 -14.82 9.48
N VAL A 84 -17.18 -15.74 10.17
CA VAL A 84 -16.80 -17.04 9.60
C VAL A 84 -18.03 -17.85 9.22
N LYS A 85 -19.06 -17.88 10.08
CA LYS A 85 -20.31 -18.62 9.83
C LYS A 85 -21.12 -18.07 8.65
N LEU A 86 -20.96 -16.79 8.31
CA LEU A 86 -21.56 -16.22 7.09
C LEU A 86 -20.88 -16.71 5.80
N ILE A 87 -19.60 -17.06 5.86
CA ILE A 87 -18.78 -17.49 4.71
C ILE A 87 -18.63 -19.00 4.63
N ASP A 88 -18.68 -19.70 5.76
CA ASP A 88 -18.49 -21.13 5.82
C ASP A 88 -19.87 -21.82 5.84
N PRO A 89 -20.28 -22.48 4.74
CA PRO A 89 -21.53 -23.23 4.71
C PRO A 89 -21.44 -24.54 5.52
N GLY A 90 -20.29 -24.90 6.08
CA GLY A 90 -20.07 -26.18 6.77
C GLY A 90 -20.00 -27.39 5.83
N VAL A 91 -20.02 -27.15 4.52
CA VAL A 91 -19.92 -28.16 3.47
C VAL A 91 -18.47 -28.26 3.01
N LYS A 92 -17.92 -29.48 2.97
CA LYS A 92 -16.57 -29.70 2.45
C LYS A 92 -16.55 -29.44 0.95
N ALA A 93 -15.54 -28.70 0.52
CA ALA A 93 -15.26 -28.49 -0.90
C ALA A 93 -15.02 -29.82 -1.62
N TYR A 94 -15.48 -29.90 -2.88
CA TYR A 94 -15.18 -31.03 -3.75
C TYR A 94 -13.67 -31.19 -3.90
N GLN A 95 -13.19 -32.43 -3.76
CA GLN A 95 -11.78 -32.77 -3.97
C GLN A 95 -11.68 -33.73 -5.16
N PRO A 96 -10.92 -33.38 -6.21
CA PRO A 96 -10.69 -34.28 -7.32
C PRO A 96 -9.90 -35.51 -6.86
N VAL A 97 -10.13 -36.65 -7.51
CA VAL A 97 -9.51 -37.94 -7.19
C VAL A 97 -8.54 -38.31 -8.31
N LYS A 98 -7.28 -38.65 -7.97
CA LYS A 98 -6.27 -39.06 -8.95
C LYS A 98 -6.62 -40.40 -9.60
N GLY A 99 -6.19 -40.59 -10.84
CA GLY A 99 -6.38 -41.85 -11.57
C GLY A 99 -7.80 -42.06 -12.14
N ARG A 100 -8.69 -41.07 -12.02
CA ARG A 100 -10.00 -41.04 -12.70
C ARG A 100 -10.25 -39.68 -13.36
N PRO A 101 -11.07 -39.60 -14.41
CA PRO A 101 -11.49 -38.32 -14.97
C PRO A 101 -12.41 -37.59 -13.99
N ASN A 102 -12.07 -36.36 -13.65
CA ASN A 102 -12.90 -35.44 -12.86
C ASN A 102 -13.38 -34.34 -13.80
N VAL A 103 -14.67 -34.32 -14.09
CA VAL A 103 -15.30 -33.34 -15.01
C VAL A 103 -15.79 -32.15 -14.20
N ILE A 104 -15.26 -30.97 -14.51
CA ILE A 104 -15.56 -29.73 -13.80
C ILE A 104 -16.21 -28.74 -14.76
N MET A 105 -17.46 -28.39 -14.50
CA MET A 105 -18.21 -27.46 -15.35
C MET A 105 -18.24 -26.06 -14.72
N PHE A 106 -17.88 -25.05 -15.51
CA PHE A 106 -17.89 -23.66 -15.09
C PHE A 106 -19.18 -22.97 -15.54
N VAL A 107 -19.84 -22.30 -14.60
CA VAL A 107 -21.07 -21.53 -14.83
C VAL A 107 -20.97 -20.17 -14.19
N GLY A 108 -21.78 -19.22 -14.66
CA GLY A 108 -21.80 -17.87 -14.13
C GLY A 108 -22.08 -16.81 -15.18
N LEU A 109 -22.19 -15.58 -14.73
CA LEU A 109 -22.65 -14.47 -15.56
C LEU A 109 -21.65 -14.11 -16.65
N GLN A 110 -22.13 -13.37 -17.64
CA GLN A 110 -21.27 -12.76 -18.65
C GLN A 110 -20.29 -11.79 -17.97
N GLY A 111 -19.01 -11.83 -18.39
CA GLY A 111 -17.97 -10.96 -17.84
C GLY A 111 -17.48 -11.31 -16.43
N ALA A 112 -17.97 -12.38 -15.79
CA ALA A 112 -17.53 -12.83 -14.47
C ALA A 112 -16.11 -13.43 -14.44
N GLY A 113 -15.47 -13.62 -15.60
CA GLY A 113 -14.10 -14.15 -15.71
C GLY A 113 -14.00 -15.68 -15.80
N LYS A 114 -15.05 -16.38 -16.26
CA LYS A 114 -15.08 -17.86 -16.42
C LYS A 114 -13.89 -18.38 -17.23
N THR A 115 -13.77 -18.00 -18.50
CA THR A 115 -12.72 -18.44 -19.42
C THR A 115 -11.30 -18.25 -18.87
N THR A 116 -11.04 -17.10 -18.26
CA THR A 116 -9.76 -16.81 -17.61
C THR A 116 -9.54 -17.74 -16.43
N THR A 117 -10.55 -17.92 -15.58
CA THR A 117 -10.50 -18.79 -14.39
C THR A 117 -10.35 -20.27 -14.75
N CYS A 118 -10.99 -20.74 -15.83
CA CYS A 118 -10.81 -22.09 -16.36
C CYS A 118 -9.33 -22.38 -16.65
N THR A 119 -8.67 -21.45 -17.35
CA THR A 119 -7.25 -21.59 -17.69
C THR A 119 -6.38 -21.58 -16.43
N LYS A 120 -6.64 -20.66 -15.49
CA LYS A 120 -5.91 -20.57 -14.21
C LYS A 120 -6.06 -21.85 -13.39
N LEU A 121 -7.28 -22.40 -13.32
CA LEU A 121 -7.54 -23.63 -12.55
C LEU A 121 -6.86 -24.84 -13.19
N ALA A 122 -6.92 -24.98 -14.52
CA ALA A 122 -6.20 -26.04 -15.23
C ALA A 122 -4.68 -25.93 -15.00
N TYR A 123 -4.13 -24.72 -15.05
CA TYR A 123 -2.72 -24.48 -14.80
C TYR A 123 -2.31 -24.78 -13.34
N HIS A 124 -3.16 -24.43 -12.36
CA HIS A 124 -2.96 -24.79 -10.95
C HIS A 124 -2.87 -26.31 -10.75
N TYR A 125 -3.74 -27.09 -11.39
CA TYR A 125 -3.69 -28.55 -11.33
C TYR A 125 -2.50 -29.13 -12.09
N LEU A 126 -2.11 -28.53 -13.22
CA LEU A 126 -0.92 -28.91 -13.98
C LEU A 126 0.34 -28.80 -13.12
N LYS A 127 0.50 -27.69 -12.37
CA LYS A 127 1.60 -27.51 -11.39
C LYS A 127 1.62 -28.58 -10.29
N LYS A 128 0.46 -29.15 -9.95
CA LYS A 128 0.33 -30.25 -8.97
C LYS A 128 0.46 -31.64 -9.60
N ASN A 129 1.03 -31.74 -10.81
CA ASN A 129 1.23 -32.98 -11.56
C ASN A 129 -0.09 -33.72 -11.82
N TRP A 130 -1.13 -33.01 -12.24
CA TRP A 130 -2.35 -33.59 -12.80
C TRP A 130 -2.38 -33.41 -14.31
N LYS A 131 -2.97 -34.38 -15.02
CA LYS A 131 -3.28 -34.20 -16.45
C LYS A 131 -4.56 -33.37 -16.60
N ALA A 132 -4.40 -32.06 -16.84
CA ALA A 132 -5.50 -31.12 -16.99
C ALA A 132 -5.71 -30.70 -18.45
N CYS A 133 -6.97 -30.49 -18.85
CA CYS A 133 -7.37 -30.01 -20.17
C CYS A 133 -8.57 -29.06 -20.09
N LEU A 134 -8.81 -28.36 -21.21
CA LEU A 134 -9.88 -27.37 -21.35
C LEU A 134 -10.84 -27.75 -22.49
N VAL A 135 -12.14 -27.57 -22.29
CA VAL A 135 -13.17 -27.74 -23.31
C VAL A 135 -13.94 -26.43 -23.42
N CYS A 136 -13.92 -25.82 -24.60
CA CYS A 136 -14.61 -24.56 -24.89
C CYS A 136 -16.02 -24.83 -25.40
N ALA A 137 -17.02 -24.78 -24.52
CA ALA A 137 -18.43 -24.89 -24.86
C ALA A 137 -19.15 -23.52 -24.86
N ASP A 138 -18.42 -22.42 -25.01
CA ASP A 138 -18.96 -21.07 -25.25
C ASP A 138 -19.05 -20.82 -26.77
N THR A 139 -20.18 -21.20 -27.38
CA THR A 139 -20.46 -21.00 -28.81
C THR A 139 -21.10 -19.66 -29.12
N PHE A 140 -21.61 -18.96 -28.11
CA PHE A 140 -22.37 -17.72 -28.29
C PHE A 140 -21.48 -16.49 -28.44
N ARG A 141 -20.38 -16.43 -27.68
CA ARG A 141 -19.51 -15.25 -27.66
C ARG A 141 -18.46 -15.32 -28.78
N ALA A 142 -18.44 -14.30 -29.63
CA ALA A 142 -17.43 -14.16 -30.66
C ALA A 142 -16.00 -14.16 -30.07
N GLY A 143 -15.13 -15.01 -30.62
CA GLY A 143 -13.73 -15.14 -30.18
C GLY A 143 -13.54 -15.85 -28.82
N ALA A 144 -14.58 -16.47 -28.25
CA ALA A 144 -14.43 -17.25 -27.00
C ALA A 144 -13.44 -18.42 -27.16
N TYR A 145 -13.56 -19.16 -28.27
CA TYR A 145 -12.63 -20.25 -28.58
C TYR A 145 -11.21 -19.74 -28.80
N ASP A 146 -11.03 -18.63 -29.52
CA ASP A 146 -9.71 -18.01 -29.72
C ASP A 146 -9.09 -17.55 -28.39
N GLN A 147 -9.91 -17.04 -27.45
CA GLN A 147 -9.45 -16.67 -26.12
C GLN A 147 -8.92 -17.88 -25.34
N ILE A 148 -9.66 -19.00 -25.30
CA ILE A 148 -9.17 -20.24 -24.67
C ILE A 148 -7.91 -20.72 -25.38
N LYS A 149 -7.92 -20.79 -26.71
CA LYS A 149 -6.78 -21.24 -27.51
C LYS A 149 -5.50 -20.46 -27.19
N GLN A 150 -5.58 -19.13 -27.12
CA GLN A 150 -4.44 -18.30 -26.77
C GLN A 150 -3.95 -18.54 -25.33
N ASN A 151 -4.88 -18.60 -24.37
CA ASN A 151 -4.55 -18.80 -22.97
C ASN A 151 -3.97 -20.20 -22.71
N ALA A 152 -4.59 -21.24 -23.25
CA ALA A 152 -4.18 -22.62 -23.16
C ALA A 152 -2.82 -22.86 -23.83
N THR A 153 -2.58 -22.26 -25.00
CA THR A 153 -1.27 -22.34 -25.68
C THR A 153 -0.15 -21.72 -24.84
N LYS A 154 -0.38 -20.53 -24.26
CA LYS A 154 0.59 -19.88 -23.35
C LYS A 154 0.90 -20.75 -22.13
N ALA A 155 -0.11 -21.45 -21.62
CA ALA A 155 -0.01 -22.33 -20.45
C ALA A 155 0.46 -23.75 -20.77
N ARG A 156 0.58 -24.12 -22.05
CA ARG A 156 0.81 -25.49 -22.54
C ARG A 156 -0.23 -26.49 -22.04
N ILE A 157 -1.49 -26.06 -22.01
CA ILE A 157 -2.64 -26.87 -21.61
C ILE A 157 -3.36 -27.36 -22.88
N PRO A 158 -3.63 -28.66 -23.02
CA PRO A 158 -4.46 -29.21 -24.08
C PRO A 158 -5.88 -28.65 -24.03
N PHE A 159 -6.44 -28.31 -25.19
CA PHE A 159 -7.76 -27.70 -25.29
C PHE A 159 -8.57 -28.28 -26.45
N TYR A 160 -9.89 -28.30 -26.31
CA TYR A 160 -10.86 -28.70 -27.33
C TYR A 160 -11.89 -27.60 -27.54
N GLY A 161 -12.38 -27.47 -28.77
CA GLY A 161 -13.45 -26.55 -29.17
C GLY A 161 -13.61 -26.55 -30.68
N SER A 162 -14.68 -25.92 -31.16
CA SER A 162 -15.02 -25.89 -32.59
C SER A 162 -15.26 -24.46 -33.08
N TYR A 163 -14.86 -24.17 -34.31
CA TYR A 163 -15.22 -22.93 -35.01
C TYR A 163 -16.54 -23.06 -35.77
N THR A 164 -16.98 -24.29 -36.07
CA THR A 164 -18.10 -24.58 -36.97
C THR A 164 -19.31 -25.15 -36.26
N GLU A 165 -19.10 -25.88 -35.16
CA GLU A 165 -20.20 -26.41 -34.37
C GLU A 165 -20.81 -25.30 -33.52
N VAL A 166 -22.14 -25.23 -33.55
CA VAL A 166 -22.92 -24.19 -32.86
C VAL A 166 -23.56 -24.73 -31.58
N ASP A 167 -23.75 -26.05 -31.49
CA ASP A 167 -24.33 -26.70 -30.32
C ASP A 167 -23.28 -26.90 -29.21
N PRO A 168 -23.40 -26.20 -28.06
CA PRO A 168 -22.46 -26.38 -26.96
C PRO A 168 -22.57 -27.76 -26.29
N VAL A 169 -23.71 -28.46 -26.41
CA VAL A 169 -23.90 -29.81 -25.86
C VAL A 169 -23.01 -30.80 -26.61
N ALA A 170 -23.06 -30.78 -27.95
CA ALA A 170 -22.21 -31.61 -28.80
C ALA A 170 -20.73 -31.37 -28.52
N ILE A 171 -20.29 -30.10 -28.50
CA ILE A 171 -18.88 -29.75 -28.24
C ILE A 171 -18.43 -30.21 -26.86
N ALA A 172 -19.26 -30.00 -25.83
CA ALA A 172 -18.92 -30.38 -24.47
C ALA A 172 -18.82 -31.91 -24.34
N GLN A 173 -19.75 -32.65 -24.93
CA GLN A 173 -19.77 -34.11 -24.89
C GLN A 173 -18.56 -34.71 -25.62
N GLU A 174 -18.31 -34.29 -26.87
CA GLU A 174 -17.19 -34.78 -27.67
C GLU A 174 -15.84 -34.48 -27.01
N GLY A 175 -15.65 -33.26 -26.52
CA GLY A 175 -14.41 -32.84 -25.85
C GLY A 175 -14.15 -33.63 -24.56
N VAL A 176 -15.19 -33.84 -23.75
CA VAL A 176 -15.07 -34.64 -22.52
C VAL A 176 -14.78 -36.10 -22.85
N GLU A 177 -15.44 -36.69 -23.85
CA GLU A 177 -15.19 -38.07 -24.28
C GLU A 177 -13.77 -38.26 -24.84
N MET A 178 -13.29 -37.33 -25.67
CA MET A 178 -11.93 -37.33 -26.20
C MET A 178 -10.90 -37.35 -25.06
N PHE A 179 -10.98 -36.41 -24.13
CA PHE A 179 -10.01 -36.32 -23.04
C PHE A 179 -10.14 -37.46 -22.02
N LYS A 180 -11.33 -38.03 -21.83
CA LYS A 180 -11.51 -39.28 -21.06
C LYS A 180 -10.76 -40.44 -21.72
N LYS A 181 -10.84 -40.59 -23.05
CA LYS A 181 -10.12 -41.63 -23.81
C LYS A 181 -8.60 -41.45 -23.76
N GLU A 182 -8.12 -40.21 -23.77
CA GLU A 182 -6.69 -39.88 -23.66
C GLU A 182 -6.14 -39.96 -22.22
N GLY A 183 -6.99 -40.27 -21.24
CA GLY A 183 -6.59 -40.47 -19.84
C GLY A 183 -6.26 -39.17 -19.09
N TYR A 184 -6.95 -38.08 -19.40
CA TYR A 184 -6.89 -36.85 -18.61
C TYR A 184 -7.69 -36.99 -17.31
N GLU A 185 -7.16 -36.39 -16.24
CA GLU A 185 -7.71 -36.50 -14.89
C GLU A 185 -8.56 -35.29 -14.52
N ILE A 186 -8.26 -34.10 -15.05
CA ILE A 186 -8.99 -32.86 -14.78
C ILE A 186 -9.50 -32.31 -16.11
N ILE A 187 -10.81 -32.39 -16.33
CA ILE A 187 -11.44 -31.94 -17.58
C ILE A 187 -12.31 -30.72 -17.23
N ILE A 188 -11.90 -29.53 -17.67
CA ILE A 188 -12.59 -28.28 -17.34
C ILE A 188 -13.42 -27.82 -18.54
N VAL A 189 -14.73 -27.72 -18.36
CA VAL A 189 -15.68 -27.26 -19.38
C VAL A 189 -16.03 -25.79 -19.12
N ASP A 190 -15.58 -24.89 -20.01
CA ASP A 190 -15.97 -23.47 -20.01
C ASP A 190 -17.28 -23.31 -20.76
N THR A 191 -18.29 -22.71 -20.12
CA THR A 191 -19.58 -22.43 -20.76
C THR A 191 -19.80 -20.94 -20.97
N SER A 192 -20.74 -20.60 -21.84
CA SER A 192 -21.15 -19.22 -22.11
C SER A 192 -21.61 -18.49 -20.83
N GLY A 193 -21.49 -17.16 -20.84
CA GLY A 193 -22.02 -16.33 -19.76
C GLY A 193 -23.51 -16.12 -19.86
N ARG A 194 -24.24 -16.32 -18.75
CA ARG A 194 -25.71 -16.39 -18.76
C ARG A 194 -26.32 -15.36 -17.82
N HIS A 195 -27.31 -14.59 -18.28
CA HIS A 195 -28.07 -13.65 -17.43
C HIS A 195 -29.38 -14.29 -16.94
N LYS A 196 -29.84 -13.94 -15.73
CA LYS A 196 -31.05 -14.53 -15.09
C LYS A 196 -32.33 -14.41 -15.93
N GLN A 197 -32.38 -13.45 -16.85
CA GLN A 197 -33.59 -13.12 -17.61
C GLN A 197 -33.81 -14.00 -18.85
N GLU A 198 -32.87 -14.91 -19.16
CA GLU A 198 -32.94 -15.75 -20.36
C GLU A 198 -33.17 -17.21 -19.98
N GLU A 199 -34.44 -17.64 -19.90
CA GLU A 199 -34.81 -19.02 -19.53
C GLU A 199 -34.24 -20.06 -20.52
N SER A 200 -34.24 -19.74 -21.82
CA SER A 200 -33.69 -20.61 -22.87
C SER A 200 -32.22 -20.95 -22.64
N LEU A 201 -31.42 -19.97 -22.18
CA LEU A 201 -30.01 -20.19 -21.85
C LEU A 201 -29.85 -20.99 -20.55
N PHE A 202 -30.76 -20.93 -19.58
CA PHE A 202 -30.66 -21.83 -18.41
C PHE A 202 -30.95 -23.30 -18.79
N GLU A 203 -31.82 -23.50 -19.77
CA GLU A 203 -32.19 -24.81 -20.28
C GLU A 203 -31.02 -25.46 -21.04
N GLU A 204 -30.34 -24.70 -21.89
CA GLU A 204 -29.11 -25.15 -22.57
C GLU A 204 -28.00 -25.52 -21.56
N MET A 205 -27.84 -24.74 -20.47
CA MET A 205 -26.86 -25.07 -19.41
C MET A 205 -27.17 -26.41 -18.76
N LEU A 206 -28.45 -26.67 -18.50
CA LEU A 206 -28.93 -27.91 -17.92
C LEU A 206 -28.69 -29.08 -18.90
N GLN A 207 -28.92 -28.87 -20.20
CA GLN A 207 -28.62 -29.87 -21.23
C GLN A 207 -27.13 -30.22 -21.27
N VAL A 208 -26.25 -29.22 -21.26
CA VAL A 208 -24.79 -29.43 -21.19
C VAL A 208 -24.42 -30.21 -19.93
N ALA A 209 -24.94 -29.81 -18.76
CA ALA A 209 -24.68 -30.50 -17.49
C ALA A 209 -25.16 -31.96 -17.51
N ASN A 210 -26.33 -32.23 -18.10
CA ASN A 210 -26.87 -33.58 -18.22
C ASN A 210 -26.05 -34.45 -19.19
N ALA A 211 -25.52 -33.88 -20.27
CA ALA A 211 -24.71 -34.59 -21.24
C ALA A 211 -23.32 -34.95 -20.70
N VAL A 212 -22.64 -34.01 -20.03
CA VAL A 212 -21.26 -34.25 -19.55
C VAL A 212 -21.18 -34.88 -18.16
N GLN A 213 -22.28 -34.81 -17.38
CA GLN A 213 -22.38 -35.31 -16.01
C GLN A 213 -21.21 -34.84 -15.13
N PRO A 214 -21.09 -33.52 -14.86
CA PRO A 214 -19.94 -32.98 -14.15
C PRO A 214 -19.90 -33.44 -12.69
N ASP A 215 -18.73 -33.83 -12.21
CA ASP A 215 -18.48 -34.17 -10.80
C ASP A 215 -18.59 -32.95 -9.90
N ASN A 216 -18.24 -31.77 -10.43
CA ASN A 216 -18.36 -30.50 -9.74
C ASN A 216 -18.78 -29.39 -10.69
N VAL A 217 -19.75 -28.57 -10.26
CA VAL A 217 -20.15 -27.36 -10.97
C VAL A 217 -19.67 -26.15 -10.17
N ILE A 218 -18.82 -25.35 -10.80
CA ILE A 218 -18.22 -24.16 -10.20
C ILE A 218 -18.98 -22.92 -10.67
N PHE A 219 -19.60 -22.20 -9.73
CA PHE A 219 -20.16 -20.88 -10.00
C PHE A 219 -19.07 -19.81 -9.86
N VAL A 220 -18.71 -19.18 -10.97
CA VAL A 220 -17.76 -18.07 -11.01
C VAL A 220 -18.51 -16.76 -10.90
N MET A 221 -18.10 -15.94 -9.93
CA MET A 221 -18.71 -14.64 -9.69
C MET A 221 -17.68 -13.52 -9.64
N ASP A 222 -18.10 -12.35 -10.13
CA ASP A 222 -17.35 -11.11 -10.03
C ASP A 222 -17.56 -10.49 -8.65
N ALA A 223 -16.49 -10.11 -7.97
CA ALA A 223 -16.56 -9.46 -6.67
C ALA A 223 -17.22 -8.06 -6.69
N THR A 224 -17.41 -7.44 -7.86
CA THR A 224 -18.04 -6.12 -8.03
C THR A 224 -19.57 -6.14 -8.09
N ILE A 225 -20.18 -7.31 -8.23
CA ILE A 225 -21.61 -7.45 -8.56
C ILE A 225 -22.58 -6.97 -7.46
N GLY A 226 -22.11 -6.81 -6.23
CA GLY A 226 -22.88 -6.30 -5.10
C GLY A 226 -24.11 -7.14 -4.74
N GLN A 227 -25.23 -6.47 -4.46
CA GLN A 227 -26.46 -7.09 -3.91
C GLN A 227 -27.17 -8.05 -4.87
N ALA A 228 -27.03 -7.85 -6.18
CA ALA A 228 -27.68 -8.71 -7.19
C ALA A 228 -27.15 -10.16 -7.17
N CYS A 229 -26.00 -10.39 -6.52
CA CYS A 229 -25.35 -11.68 -6.43
C CYS A 229 -26.25 -12.77 -5.86
N GLU A 230 -26.99 -12.47 -4.78
CA GLU A 230 -27.83 -13.46 -4.09
C GLU A 230 -28.87 -14.06 -5.04
N ALA A 231 -29.60 -13.19 -5.76
CA ALA A 231 -30.68 -13.60 -6.65
C ALA A 231 -30.20 -14.39 -7.86
N GLN A 232 -28.96 -14.15 -8.31
CA GLN A 232 -28.33 -14.86 -9.42
C GLN A 232 -27.77 -16.19 -8.94
N ALA A 233 -26.98 -16.21 -7.86
CA ALA A 233 -26.42 -17.41 -7.30
C ALA A 233 -27.52 -18.42 -6.92
N LYS A 234 -28.64 -17.93 -6.38
CA LYS A 234 -29.84 -18.75 -6.12
C LYS A 234 -30.43 -19.36 -7.40
N ALA A 235 -30.58 -18.57 -8.47
CA ALA A 235 -31.11 -19.05 -9.74
C ALA A 235 -30.23 -20.13 -10.38
N PHE A 236 -28.90 -19.99 -10.32
CA PHE A 236 -27.98 -21.04 -10.77
C PHE A 236 -28.10 -22.30 -9.91
N LYS A 237 -28.19 -22.18 -8.58
CA LYS A 237 -28.32 -23.33 -7.68
C LYS A 237 -29.63 -24.09 -7.85
N GLU A 238 -30.73 -23.39 -8.16
CA GLU A 238 -32.05 -24.00 -8.41
C GLU A 238 -32.08 -24.79 -9.73
N ARG A 239 -31.29 -24.40 -10.72
CA ARG A 239 -31.28 -25.01 -12.06
C ARG A 239 -30.19 -26.08 -12.22
N VAL A 240 -29.02 -25.86 -11.63
CA VAL A 240 -27.87 -26.78 -11.70
C VAL A 240 -27.26 -26.95 -10.32
N ASN A 241 -26.78 -28.16 -10.02
CA ASN A 241 -26.17 -28.45 -8.72
C ASN A 241 -24.78 -27.82 -8.58
N VAL A 242 -24.74 -26.51 -8.30
CA VAL A 242 -23.51 -25.79 -7.96
C VAL A 242 -22.89 -26.42 -6.71
N GLY A 243 -21.65 -26.90 -6.81
CA GLY A 243 -20.91 -27.53 -5.72
C GLY A 243 -19.80 -26.67 -5.15
N SER A 244 -19.38 -25.62 -5.85
CA SER A 244 -18.30 -24.73 -5.41
C SER A 244 -18.42 -23.33 -6.01
N ILE A 245 -17.81 -22.33 -5.35
CA ILE A 245 -17.76 -20.94 -5.82
C ILE A 245 -16.31 -20.50 -6.05
N ILE A 246 -16.07 -19.74 -7.11
CA ILE A 246 -14.83 -18.96 -7.30
C ILE A 246 -15.19 -17.48 -7.41
N ILE A 247 -14.45 -16.65 -6.66
CA ILE A 247 -14.62 -15.19 -6.67
C ILE A 247 -13.48 -14.58 -7.49
N THR A 248 -13.79 -13.80 -8.51
CA THR A 248 -12.80 -13.14 -9.38
C THR A 248 -12.72 -11.64 -9.11
N LYS A 249 -11.68 -11.01 -9.68
CA LYS A 249 -11.46 -9.54 -9.65
C LYS A 249 -11.33 -8.96 -8.24
N LEU A 250 -10.74 -9.70 -7.30
CA LEU A 250 -10.50 -9.19 -5.95
C LEU A 250 -9.39 -8.12 -5.89
N ASP A 251 -8.55 -8.05 -6.92
CA ASP A 251 -7.53 -7.01 -7.14
C ASP A 251 -8.11 -5.62 -7.42
N GLY A 252 -9.34 -5.55 -7.94
CA GLY A 252 -10.00 -4.30 -8.28
C GLY A 252 -10.56 -3.52 -7.08
N HIS A 253 -11.42 -2.55 -7.38
CA HIS A 253 -12.22 -1.80 -6.39
C HIS A 253 -13.45 -2.58 -5.90
N ALA A 254 -13.36 -3.91 -5.86
CA ALA A 254 -14.47 -4.77 -5.50
C ALA A 254 -14.71 -4.79 -3.99
N LYS A 255 -15.94 -4.50 -3.59
CA LYS A 255 -16.39 -4.47 -2.19
C LYS A 255 -16.47 -5.85 -1.54
N GLY A 256 -16.58 -6.93 -2.33
CA GLY A 256 -16.52 -8.31 -1.86
C GLY A 256 -17.76 -8.81 -1.10
N GLY A 257 -18.72 -7.95 -0.73
CA GLY A 257 -19.94 -8.38 -0.01
C GLY A 257 -20.91 -9.24 -0.82
N GLY A 258 -20.81 -9.19 -2.15
CA GLY A 258 -21.54 -10.12 -3.03
C GLY A 258 -21.17 -11.59 -2.77
N ALA A 259 -19.90 -11.86 -2.44
CA ALA A 259 -19.43 -13.22 -2.19
C ALA A 259 -20.09 -13.85 -0.96
N LEU A 260 -20.25 -13.07 0.12
CA LEU A 260 -20.99 -13.47 1.31
C LEU A 260 -22.42 -13.90 0.95
N SER A 261 -23.05 -13.14 0.06
CA SER A 261 -24.42 -13.37 -0.36
C SER A 261 -24.54 -14.60 -1.28
N ALA A 262 -23.54 -14.87 -2.12
CA ALA A 262 -23.50 -16.05 -2.98
C ALA A 262 -23.36 -17.35 -2.19
N VAL A 263 -22.49 -17.37 -1.17
CA VAL A 263 -22.33 -18.55 -0.30
C VAL A 263 -23.62 -18.83 0.47
N ALA A 264 -24.23 -17.79 1.05
CA ALA A 264 -25.49 -17.94 1.76
C ALA A 264 -26.62 -18.45 0.85
N ALA A 265 -26.66 -18.04 -0.42
CA ALA A 265 -27.68 -18.46 -1.37
C ALA A 265 -27.47 -19.89 -1.90
N THR A 266 -26.23 -20.28 -2.17
CA THR A 266 -25.89 -21.57 -2.82
C THR A 266 -25.59 -22.69 -1.83
N GLN A 267 -25.28 -22.35 -0.58
CA GLN A 267 -24.76 -23.27 0.44
C GLN A 267 -23.50 -24.03 -0.04
N SER A 268 -22.75 -23.42 -0.96
CA SER A 268 -21.56 -24.01 -1.58
C SER A 268 -20.30 -23.30 -1.11
N PRO A 269 -19.21 -24.03 -0.81
CA PRO A 269 -17.99 -23.41 -0.30
C PRO A 269 -17.26 -22.64 -1.41
N VAL A 270 -16.61 -21.53 -1.02
CA VAL A 270 -15.64 -20.84 -1.89
C VAL A 270 -14.35 -21.64 -1.88
N ILE A 271 -13.83 -21.99 -3.06
CA ILE A 271 -12.63 -22.83 -3.21
C ILE A 271 -11.39 -22.06 -3.66
N PHE A 272 -11.57 -21.01 -4.46
CA PHE A 272 -10.49 -20.17 -4.97
C PHE A 272 -10.93 -18.71 -5.08
N VAL A 273 -9.92 -17.83 -5.10
CA VAL A 273 -10.07 -16.41 -5.39
C VAL A 273 -9.09 -15.98 -6.48
N GLY A 274 -9.57 -15.19 -7.44
CA GLY A 274 -8.76 -14.58 -8.48
C GLY A 274 -8.28 -13.20 -8.05
N THR A 275 -6.96 -13.02 -8.00
CA THR A 275 -6.27 -11.83 -7.46
C THR A 275 -5.54 -11.01 -8.53
N GLY A 276 -5.88 -11.19 -9.82
CA GLY A 276 -5.28 -10.47 -10.93
C GLY A 276 -5.62 -11.09 -12.28
N GLU A 277 -4.94 -10.66 -13.34
CA GLU A 277 -5.16 -11.14 -14.71
C GLU A 277 -4.18 -12.23 -15.14
N HIS A 278 -3.01 -12.34 -14.52
CA HIS A 278 -2.00 -13.33 -14.88
C HIS A 278 -2.44 -14.74 -14.52
N ILE A 279 -1.88 -15.73 -15.22
CA ILE A 279 -2.26 -17.14 -15.07
C ILE A 279 -1.99 -17.69 -13.67
N ASP A 280 -1.00 -17.12 -12.99
CA ASP A 280 -0.62 -17.45 -11.61
C ASP A 280 -1.50 -16.77 -10.55
N ASP A 281 -2.33 -15.80 -10.92
CA ASP A 281 -3.13 -14.99 -9.98
C ASP A 281 -4.43 -15.72 -9.62
N LEU A 282 -4.31 -16.93 -9.08
CA LEU A 282 -5.39 -17.75 -8.53
C LEU A 282 -4.94 -18.37 -7.21
N GLU A 283 -5.59 -18.01 -6.12
CA GLU A 283 -5.20 -18.44 -4.78
C GLU A 283 -6.28 -19.34 -4.15
N PRO A 284 -5.89 -20.43 -3.46
CA PRO A 284 -6.85 -21.24 -2.68
C PRO A 284 -7.55 -20.38 -1.63
N PHE A 285 -8.87 -20.53 -1.52
CA PHE A 285 -9.63 -19.80 -0.51
C PHE A 285 -9.71 -20.58 0.81
N LYS A 286 -9.34 -19.92 1.91
CA LYS A 286 -9.56 -20.43 3.27
C LYS A 286 -10.31 -19.38 4.07
N THR A 287 -11.47 -19.75 4.61
CA THR A 287 -12.38 -18.82 5.29
C THR A 287 -11.74 -18.13 6.50
N LYS A 288 -11.07 -18.89 7.37
CA LYS A 288 -10.44 -18.36 8.60
C LYS A 288 -9.31 -17.37 8.29
N PRO A 289 -8.30 -17.72 7.48
CA PRO A 289 -7.30 -16.78 6.96
C PRO A 289 -7.90 -15.52 6.34
N PHE A 290 -8.92 -15.67 5.49
CA PHE A 290 -9.55 -14.54 4.82
C PHE A 290 -10.20 -13.56 5.81
N ILE A 291 -10.96 -14.06 6.79
CA ILE A 291 -11.58 -13.24 7.83
C ILE A 291 -10.52 -12.66 8.79
N SER A 292 -9.47 -13.42 9.13
CA SER A 292 -8.39 -12.94 9.98
C SER A 292 -7.61 -11.79 9.34
N LYS A 293 -7.33 -11.90 8.04
CA LYS A 293 -6.75 -10.83 7.23
C LYS A 293 -7.69 -9.63 7.13
N LEU A 294 -8.99 -9.85 6.92
CA LEU A 294 -10.00 -8.79 6.92
C LEU A 294 -10.02 -8.02 8.25
N LEU A 295 -9.91 -8.72 9.39
CA LEU A 295 -9.95 -8.11 10.72
C LEU A 295 -8.60 -7.56 11.19
N GLY A 296 -7.55 -7.60 10.35
CA GLY A 296 -6.21 -7.12 10.70
C GLY A 296 -5.52 -7.94 11.79
N MET A 297 -5.94 -9.20 12.01
CA MET A 297 -5.37 -10.11 12.99
C MET A 297 -4.14 -10.88 12.45
N GLY A 298 -3.85 -10.75 11.15
CA GLY A 298 -2.77 -11.47 10.45
C GLY A 298 -3.20 -12.85 9.95
N ASP A 299 -2.34 -13.51 9.17
CA ASP A 299 -2.58 -14.83 8.59
C ASP A 299 -1.35 -15.74 8.77
N ILE A 300 -1.21 -16.29 9.97
CA ILE A 300 -0.10 -17.17 10.32
C ILE A 300 -0.19 -18.50 9.54
N GLU A 301 -1.39 -19.04 9.34
CA GLU A 301 -1.60 -20.32 8.63
C GLU A 301 -1.20 -20.19 7.16
N GLY A 302 -1.64 -19.14 6.47
CA GLY A 302 -1.27 -18.93 5.06
C GLY A 302 0.22 -18.62 4.87
N LEU A 303 0.87 -17.96 5.83
CA LEU A 303 2.31 -17.75 5.82
C LEU A 303 3.07 -19.10 5.88
N ILE A 304 2.63 -20.01 6.76
CA ILE A 304 3.22 -21.34 6.90
C ILE A 304 3.05 -22.14 5.59
N ASP A 305 1.85 -22.12 4.99
CA ASP A 305 1.62 -22.83 3.73
C ASP A 305 2.53 -22.32 2.60
N LYS A 306 2.69 -20.99 2.48
CA LYS A 306 3.54 -20.41 1.44
C LYS A 306 5.02 -20.71 1.68
N VAL A 307 5.47 -20.71 2.94
CA VAL A 307 6.82 -21.14 3.33
C VAL A 307 7.05 -22.61 3.00
N ASN A 308 6.06 -23.48 3.23
CA ASN A 308 6.14 -24.91 2.91
C ASN A 308 6.16 -25.18 1.39
N GLU A 309 5.37 -24.43 0.59
CA GLU A 309 5.41 -24.52 -0.88
C GLU A 309 6.78 -24.14 -1.47
N LEU A 310 7.58 -23.39 -0.73
CA LEU A 310 8.88 -22.87 -1.16
C LEU A 310 10.06 -23.80 -0.87
N ASN A 311 9.86 -24.95 -0.21
CA ASN A 311 10.92 -25.91 0.13
C ASN A 311 12.22 -25.21 0.61
N LEU A 312 12.10 -24.33 1.61
CA LEU A 312 13.23 -23.55 2.14
C LEU A 312 14.33 -24.42 2.80
N ASP A 313 14.12 -25.74 2.87
CA ASP A 313 15.07 -26.73 3.36
C ASP A 313 16.25 -26.98 2.39
N ASP A 314 16.17 -26.57 1.13
CA ASP A 314 17.23 -26.83 0.11
C ASP A 314 18.46 -25.90 0.19
N ASN A 315 18.52 -24.95 1.15
CA ASN A 315 19.62 -23.97 1.24
C ASN A 315 20.64 -24.25 2.36
N GLU A 316 20.96 -25.53 2.62
CA GLU A 316 22.03 -25.90 3.56
C GLU A 316 23.38 -25.29 3.19
N GLU A 317 23.70 -25.20 1.89
CA GLU A 317 24.94 -24.57 1.40
C GLU A 317 25.00 -23.07 1.68
N LEU A 318 23.87 -22.35 1.56
CA LEU A 318 23.80 -20.93 1.88
C LEU A 318 24.01 -20.71 3.39
N LEU A 319 23.40 -21.56 4.21
CA LEU A 319 23.57 -21.52 5.67
C LEU A 319 25.03 -21.79 6.05
N GLU A 320 25.69 -22.77 5.42
CA GLU A 320 27.13 -23.04 5.58
C GLU A 320 28.00 -21.83 5.17
N LYS A 321 27.75 -21.24 3.99
CA LYS A 321 28.47 -20.04 3.51
C LYS A 321 28.29 -18.84 4.44
N ILE A 322 27.07 -18.60 4.92
CA ILE A 322 26.75 -17.54 5.89
C ILE A 322 27.41 -17.81 7.24
N LYS A 323 27.43 -19.05 7.73
CA LYS A 323 28.18 -19.46 8.95
C LYS A 323 29.66 -19.15 8.83
N HIS A 324 30.23 -19.29 7.64
CA HIS A 324 31.62 -18.96 7.35
C HIS A 324 31.86 -17.47 7.02
N GLY A 325 30.82 -16.64 7.03
CA GLY A 325 30.90 -15.20 6.75
C GLY A 325 31.32 -14.89 5.31
N GLN A 326 31.11 -15.83 4.39
CA GLN A 326 31.41 -15.67 2.96
C GLN A 326 30.11 -15.31 2.25
N PHE A 327 30.09 -14.14 1.59
CA PHE A 327 28.95 -13.65 0.84
C PHE A 327 29.43 -13.02 -0.46
N THR A 328 29.15 -13.67 -1.58
CA THR A 328 29.60 -13.28 -2.92
C THR A 328 28.50 -12.53 -3.67
N LEU A 329 28.83 -11.96 -4.84
CA LEU A 329 27.83 -11.33 -5.72
C LEU A 329 26.90 -12.39 -6.33
N ARG A 330 27.39 -13.63 -6.55
CA ARG A 330 26.55 -14.76 -6.96
C ARG A 330 25.51 -15.12 -5.91
N ASP A 331 25.90 -15.21 -4.64
CA ASP A 331 24.95 -15.50 -3.58
C ASP A 331 23.86 -14.41 -3.52
N MET A 332 24.23 -13.13 -3.73
CA MET A 332 23.27 -12.02 -3.82
C MET A 332 22.32 -12.16 -5.03
N TYR A 333 22.82 -12.60 -6.18
CA TYR A 333 22.02 -12.89 -7.37
C TYR A 333 20.99 -13.98 -7.11
N GLU A 334 21.41 -15.09 -6.51
CA GLU A 334 20.52 -16.20 -6.13
C GLU A 334 19.43 -15.73 -5.15
N GLN A 335 19.78 -14.88 -4.19
CA GLN A 335 18.78 -14.30 -3.28
C GLN A 335 17.77 -13.41 -4.02
N PHE A 336 18.21 -12.58 -4.96
CA PHE A 336 17.28 -11.77 -5.77
C PHE A 336 16.38 -12.66 -6.63
N GLN A 337 16.92 -13.74 -7.20
CA GLN A 337 16.14 -14.70 -7.97
C GLN A 337 15.09 -15.41 -7.09
N ASN A 338 15.45 -15.79 -5.86
CA ASN A 338 14.52 -16.39 -4.91
C ASN A 338 13.42 -15.40 -4.50
N ILE A 339 13.77 -14.13 -4.23
CA ILE A 339 12.79 -13.07 -3.96
C ILE A 339 11.86 -12.86 -5.16
N MET A 340 12.38 -12.89 -6.39
CA MET A 340 11.55 -12.78 -7.59
C MET A 340 10.62 -13.98 -7.79
N LYS A 341 11.06 -15.20 -7.41
CA LYS A 341 10.21 -16.41 -7.41
C LYS A 341 9.13 -16.38 -6.34
N MET A 342 9.41 -15.76 -5.19
CA MET A 342 8.48 -15.63 -4.06
C MET A 342 7.29 -14.69 -4.34
N GLY A 343 7.34 -13.92 -5.44
CA GLY A 343 6.31 -12.91 -5.76
C GLY A 343 6.44 -11.66 -4.89
N PRO A 344 5.41 -10.79 -4.85
CA PRO A 344 5.47 -9.54 -4.11
C PRO A 344 5.66 -9.77 -2.59
N PHE A 345 6.84 -9.39 -2.07
CA PHE A 345 7.21 -9.52 -0.66
C PHE A 345 6.23 -8.81 0.31
N SER A 346 5.51 -7.81 -0.20
CA SER A 346 4.42 -7.11 0.48
C SER A 346 3.26 -8.03 0.89
N GLN A 347 2.94 -9.03 0.07
CA GLN A 347 1.85 -9.97 0.38
C GLN A 347 2.23 -10.84 1.58
N LEU A 348 3.48 -11.32 1.64
CA LEU A 348 4.00 -12.11 2.78
C LEU A 348 4.12 -11.26 4.05
N MET A 349 4.63 -10.03 3.95
CA MET A 349 4.71 -9.12 5.10
C MET A 349 3.34 -8.74 5.65
N GLY A 350 2.32 -8.60 4.78
CA GLY A 350 0.93 -8.37 5.19
C GLY A 350 0.26 -9.55 5.92
N MET A 351 0.89 -10.74 5.92
CA MET A 351 0.42 -11.91 6.66
C MET A 351 0.96 -11.96 8.10
N ILE A 352 2.00 -11.20 8.43
CA ILE A 352 2.64 -11.19 9.75
C ILE A 352 1.81 -10.33 10.74
N PRO A 353 1.30 -10.91 11.85
CA PRO A 353 0.55 -10.15 12.86
C PRO A 353 1.37 -9.00 13.45
N GLY A 354 0.77 -7.81 13.55
CA GLY A 354 1.40 -6.63 14.14
C GLY A 354 2.41 -5.90 13.22
N PHE A 355 2.73 -6.46 12.05
CA PHE A 355 3.52 -5.80 11.03
C PHE A 355 2.57 -5.09 10.05
N SER A 356 2.49 -3.76 10.10
CA SER A 356 1.60 -3.02 9.21
C SER A 356 2.20 -2.92 7.81
N GLN A 357 1.34 -3.01 6.78
CA GLN A 357 1.66 -2.65 5.39
C GLN A 357 2.26 -1.23 5.27
N ASP A 358 2.02 -0.38 6.28
CA ASP A 358 2.47 1.01 6.33
C ASP A 358 3.99 1.18 6.55
N PHE A 359 4.73 0.11 6.91
CA PHE A 359 6.18 0.20 7.14
C PHE A 359 7.03 0.00 5.87
N MET A 360 6.44 -0.38 4.74
CA MET A 360 7.19 -0.58 3.49
C MET A 360 7.33 0.72 2.69
N SER A 361 8.55 1.00 2.23
CA SER A 361 8.88 2.13 1.36
C SER A 361 7.97 2.21 0.13
N ARG A 362 7.58 3.44 -0.25
CA ARG A 362 6.66 3.81 -1.34
C ARG A 362 7.14 3.49 -2.77
N GLY A 363 7.64 2.29 -3.03
CA GLY A 363 7.70 1.75 -4.39
C GLY A 363 6.42 0.99 -4.68
N THR A 364 5.89 1.07 -5.90
CA THR A 364 4.90 0.06 -6.31
C THR A 364 5.56 -1.32 -6.28
N GLU A 365 4.78 -2.38 -6.02
CA GLU A 365 5.32 -3.76 -5.97
C GLU A 365 6.03 -4.12 -7.29
N GLN A 366 5.45 -3.67 -8.41
CA GLN A 366 6.04 -3.78 -9.74
C GLN A 366 7.35 -3.01 -9.88
N GLU A 367 7.46 -1.80 -9.32
CA GLU A 367 8.69 -1.01 -9.36
C GLU A 367 9.81 -1.65 -8.54
N SER A 368 9.47 -2.23 -7.39
CA SER A 368 10.44 -2.98 -6.57
C SER A 368 10.98 -4.20 -7.31
N MET A 369 10.10 -4.95 -7.98
CA MET A 369 10.49 -6.10 -8.82
C MET A 369 11.28 -5.67 -10.06
N ALA A 370 10.88 -4.57 -10.71
CA ALA A 370 11.59 -4.01 -11.85
C ALA A 370 13.00 -3.56 -11.45
N ARG A 371 13.16 -2.99 -10.24
CA ARG A 371 14.46 -2.62 -9.69
C ARG A 371 15.34 -3.84 -9.43
N LEU A 372 14.80 -4.90 -8.82
CA LEU A 372 15.54 -6.16 -8.62
C LEU A 372 15.98 -6.76 -9.97
N LYS A 373 15.08 -6.78 -10.96
CA LYS A 373 15.39 -7.25 -12.31
C LYS A 373 16.51 -6.42 -12.96
N ARG A 374 16.51 -5.09 -12.79
CA ARG A 374 17.62 -4.23 -13.26
C ARG A 374 18.93 -4.61 -12.58
N LEU A 375 18.94 -4.82 -11.27
CA LEU A 375 20.17 -5.25 -10.57
C LEU A 375 20.67 -6.60 -11.08
N MET A 376 19.77 -7.53 -11.39
CA MET A 376 20.13 -8.82 -12.00
C MET A 376 20.75 -8.64 -13.39
N THR A 377 20.20 -7.80 -14.26
CA THR A 377 20.80 -7.53 -15.58
C THR A 377 22.20 -6.92 -15.52
N ILE A 378 22.50 -6.16 -14.46
CA ILE A 378 23.85 -5.65 -14.19
C ILE A 378 24.80 -6.80 -13.84
N MET A 379 24.34 -7.71 -12.99
CA MET A 379 25.11 -8.91 -12.59
C MET A 379 25.26 -9.91 -13.75
N ASP A 380 24.28 -10.02 -14.65
CA ASP A 380 24.37 -10.82 -15.88
C ASP A 380 25.49 -10.32 -16.82
N SER A 381 25.88 -9.04 -16.70
CA SER A 381 26.99 -8.44 -17.45
C SER A 381 28.36 -8.61 -16.77
N MET A 382 28.40 -9.26 -15.60
CA MET A 382 29.63 -9.63 -14.89
C MET A 382 30.11 -11.01 -15.33
N ASN A 383 31.40 -11.29 -15.17
CA ASN A 383 31.95 -12.63 -15.39
C ASN A 383 32.01 -13.44 -14.08
N ASP A 384 32.22 -14.75 -14.17
CA ASP A 384 32.27 -15.64 -13.01
C ASP A 384 33.35 -15.21 -11.99
N ALA A 385 34.50 -14.72 -12.45
CA ALA A 385 35.54 -14.22 -11.55
C ALA A 385 35.11 -12.98 -10.75
N GLU A 386 34.22 -12.15 -11.29
CA GLU A 386 33.62 -11.01 -10.60
C GLU A 386 32.51 -11.46 -9.64
N LEU A 387 31.67 -12.41 -10.06
CA LEU A 387 30.53 -12.90 -9.29
C LEU A 387 30.95 -13.78 -8.09
N ASP A 388 31.91 -14.68 -8.29
CA ASP A 388 32.37 -15.67 -7.31
C ASP A 388 33.51 -15.16 -6.41
N SER A 389 33.93 -13.91 -6.62
CA SER A 389 34.93 -13.28 -5.77
C SER A 389 34.40 -13.09 -4.35
N ARG A 390 35.20 -13.51 -3.36
CA ARG A 390 34.95 -13.26 -1.92
C ARG A 390 34.87 -11.77 -1.56
N ASP A 391 35.44 -10.92 -2.41
CA ASP A 391 35.42 -9.46 -2.26
C ASP A 391 35.19 -8.85 -3.65
N GLY A 392 33.99 -9.10 -4.19
CA GLY A 392 33.59 -8.62 -5.52
C GLY A 392 33.76 -7.11 -5.66
N ALA A 393 33.39 -6.35 -4.63
CA ALA A 393 33.52 -4.89 -4.59
C ALA A 393 34.96 -4.41 -4.85
N LYS A 394 35.95 -5.07 -4.26
CA LYS A 394 37.36 -4.71 -4.41
C LYS A 394 37.89 -4.93 -5.83
N LEU A 395 37.35 -5.88 -6.60
CA LEU A 395 37.74 -6.07 -8.01
C LEU A 395 37.33 -4.87 -8.86
N PHE A 396 36.10 -4.36 -8.66
CA PHE A 396 35.62 -3.15 -9.34
C PHE A 396 36.36 -1.89 -8.90
N SER A 397 36.81 -1.81 -7.64
CA SER A 397 37.66 -0.71 -7.17
C SER A 397 39.08 -0.74 -7.76
N LYS A 398 39.68 -1.93 -7.90
CA LYS A 398 41.04 -2.10 -8.45
C LYS A 398 41.11 -1.85 -9.96
N GLN A 399 40.06 -2.25 -10.68
CA GLN A 399 39.99 -2.12 -12.14
C GLN A 399 38.68 -1.43 -12.54
N PRO A 400 38.62 -0.09 -12.48
CA PRO A 400 37.42 0.68 -12.80
C PRO A 400 36.89 0.45 -14.23
N GLY A 401 37.74 0.02 -15.17
CA GLY A 401 37.31 -0.36 -16.52
C GLY A 401 36.25 -1.48 -16.56
N ARG A 402 36.16 -2.31 -15.51
CA ARG A 402 35.09 -3.30 -15.35
C ARG A 402 33.72 -2.65 -15.18
N ILE A 403 33.66 -1.52 -14.49
CA ILE A 403 32.43 -0.75 -14.28
C ILE A 403 31.91 -0.25 -15.63
N VAL A 404 32.79 0.29 -16.47
CA VAL A 404 32.45 0.77 -17.81
C VAL A 404 31.92 -0.37 -18.69
N ARG A 405 32.60 -1.52 -18.69
CA ARG A 405 32.18 -2.71 -19.45
C ARG A 405 30.81 -3.21 -19.01
N VAL A 406 30.59 -3.35 -17.70
CA VAL A 406 29.31 -3.81 -17.13
C VAL A 406 28.20 -2.81 -17.46
N ALA A 407 28.46 -1.51 -17.33
CA ALA A 407 27.50 -0.47 -17.64
C ALA A 407 27.06 -0.51 -19.13
N GLN A 408 28.02 -0.64 -20.05
CA GLN A 408 27.76 -0.79 -21.47
C GLN A 408 27.00 -2.08 -21.81
N GLY A 409 27.37 -3.21 -21.21
CA GLY A 409 26.73 -4.50 -21.45
C GLY A 409 25.28 -4.57 -20.95
N ALA A 410 25.00 -3.91 -19.83
CA ALA A 410 23.65 -3.85 -19.26
C ALA A 410 22.82 -2.65 -19.77
N GLY A 411 23.40 -1.75 -20.56
CA GLY A 411 22.72 -0.55 -21.08
C GLY A 411 22.35 0.47 -19.99
N ILE A 412 23.17 0.58 -18.94
CA ILE A 412 22.93 1.45 -17.78
C ILE A 412 24.09 2.43 -17.55
N THR A 413 23.93 3.33 -16.59
CA THR A 413 24.99 4.28 -16.22
C THR A 413 26.03 3.65 -15.29
N GLU A 414 27.27 4.14 -15.34
CA GLU A 414 28.32 3.72 -14.40
C GLU A 414 27.94 3.96 -12.93
N LYS A 415 27.10 4.98 -12.69
CA LYS A 415 26.60 5.32 -11.35
C LYS A 415 25.77 4.18 -10.78
N GLU A 416 24.88 3.60 -11.59
CA GLU A 416 24.03 2.47 -11.16
C GLU A 416 24.85 1.22 -10.83
N VAL A 417 25.92 0.95 -11.59
CA VAL A 417 26.87 -0.13 -11.25
C VAL A 417 27.55 0.15 -9.91
N LYS A 418 28.03 1.38 -9.67
CA LYS A 418 28.64 1.78 -8.38
C LYS A 418 27.65 1.68 -7.23
N ASP A 419 26.39 2.03 -7.46
CA ASP A 419 25.32 1.91 -6.48
C ASP A 419 25.03 0.45 -6.12
N LEU A 420 25.01 -0.46 -7.10
CA LEU A 420 24.89 -1.91 -6.86
C LEU A 420 26.06 -2.42 -6.01
N ILE A 421 27.30 -2.06 -6.35
CA ILE A 421 28.48 -2.47 -5.59
C ILE A 421 28.45 -1.93 -4.15
N THR A 422 27.97 -0.70 -3.97
CA THR A 422 27.78 -0.10 -2.65
C THR A 422 26.72 -0.84 -1.83
N GLN A 423 25.60 -1.21 -2.47
CA GLN A 423 24.53 -2.01 -1.84
C GLN A 423 25.04 -3.39 -1.45
N TYR A 424 25.75 -4.09 -2.35
CA TYR A 424 26.41 -5.36 -2.06
C TYR A 424 27.35 -5.25 -0.86
N THR A 425 28.20 -4.21 -0.80
CA THR A 425 29.16 -4.01 0.30
C THR A 425 28.44 -3.84 1.64
N LYS A 426 27.35 -3.08 1.68
CA LYS A 426 26.51 -2.92 2.88
C LYS A 426 25.87 -4.24 3.28
N PHE A 427 25.36 -5.00 2.32
CA PHE A 427 24.72 -6.29 2.57
C PHE A 427 25.73 -7.34 3.08
N ALA A 428 26.88 -7.45 2.42
CA ALA A 428 27.99 -8.31 2.85
C ALA A 428 28.48 -7.96 4.26
N ALA A 429 28.50 -6.68 4.65
CA ALA A 429 28.85 -6.25 6.00
C ALA A 429 27.83 -6.71 7.06
N VAL A 430 26.53 -6.73 6.73
CA VAL A 430 25.47 -7.27 7.59
C VAL A 430 25.61 -8.78 7.73
N VAL A 431 25.78 -9.51 6.62
CA VAL A 431 25.95 -10.98 6.62
C VAL A 431 27.20 -11.38 7.40
N LYS A 432 28.32 -10.67 7.23
CA LYS A 432 29.55 -10.90 7.98
C LYS A 432 29.39 -10.67 9.49
N LYS A 433 28.60 -9.67 9.88
CA LYS A 433 28.23 -9.44 11.30
C LYS A 433 27.35 -10.56 11.84
N MET A 434 26.45 -11.10 11.02
CA MET A 434 25.55 -12.20 11.40
C MET A 434 26.30 -13.54 11.53
N GLY A 435 27.22 -13.86 10.62
CA GLY A 435 28.09 -15.03 10.68
C GLY A 435 29.15 -14.97 11.81
N GLY A 436 29.46 -13.77 12.32
CA GLY A 436 30.32 -13.57 13.48
C GLY A 436 29.69 -13.92 14.83
N ILE A 437 28.36 -14.12 14.88
CA ILE A 437 27.62 -14.50 16.09
C ILE A 437 27.71 -16.03 16.27
N LYS A 438 28.92 -16.52 16.45
CA LYS A 438 29.24 -17.96 16.55
C LYS A 438 28.75 -18.64 17.85
N GLY A 439 27.83 -18.00 18.60
CA GLY A 439 27.42 -18.43 19.94
C GLY A 439 25.94 -18.35 20.29
N LEU A 440 25.05 -17.79 19.45
CA LEU A 440 23.62 -17.65 19.78
C LEU A 440 22.66 -18.57 19.01
N PHE A 441 23.11 -19.24 17.96
CA PHE A 441 22.26 -20.12 17.13
C PHE A 441 22.50 -21.62 17.38
N LYS A 442 22.78 -22.02 18.62
CA LYS A 442 22.46 -23.38 19.06
C LYS A 442 21.02 -23.36 19.56
N ALA A 443 20.11 -23.88 18.75
CA ALA A 443 18.74 -24.19 19.14
C ALA A 443 18.77 -25.08 20.39
N GLY A 444 18.23 -24.60 21.51
CA GLY A 444 18.07 -25.41 22.71
C GLY A 444 17.89 -24.67 24.03
N ASP A 445 18.59 -23.55 24.29
CA ASP A 445 18.68 -23.00 25.66
C ASP A 445 18.58 -21.46 25.72
N MET A 446 17.43 -20.90 25.35
CA MET A 446 17.07 -19.50 25.69
C MET A 446 15.93 -19.43 26.69
N ALA A 447 16.06 -20.18 27.77
CA ALA A 447 15.27 -19.98 28.98
C ALA A 447 16.08 -20.34 30.22
N LYS A 448 17.21 -19.65 30.47
CA LYS A 448 17.75 -19.35 31.81
C LYS A 448 19.09 -18.59 31.71
N ASN A 449 19.19 -17.51 32.48
CA ASN A 449 20.41 -16.78 32.87
C ASN A 449 21.12 -15.92 31.82
N VAL A 450 20.63 -14.69 31.65
CA VAL A 450 21.46 -13.59 31.13
C VAL A 450 22.38 -13.12 32.27
N ASN A 451 23.68 -13.37 32.13
CA ASN A 451 24.68 -13.10 33.16
C ASN A 451 25.13 -11.61 33.12
N PRO A 452 25.09 -10.84 34.23
CA PRO A 452 25.39 -9.39 34.26
C PRO A 452 26.78 -9.02 33.74
N THR A 453 27.74 -9.94 33.84
CA THR A 453 29.14 -9.75 33.42
C THR A 453 29.34 -9.75 31.90
N GLN A 454 28.47 -10.38 31.11
CA GLN A 454 28.53 -10.31 29.64
C GLN A 454 28.00 -8.96 29.11
N MET A 455 26.96 -8.41 29.74
CA MET A 455 26.47 -7.05 29.44
C MET A 455 27.50 -5.98 29.78
N ALA A 456 28.25 -6.15 30.87
CA ALA A 456 29.34 -5.23 31.24
C ALA A 456 30.50 -5.25 30.22
N LYS A 457 30.89 -6.44 29.71
CA LYS A 457 31.91 -6.55 28.65
C LYS A 457 31.47 -5.94 27.33
N LEU A 458 30.20 -6.09 26.96
CA LEU A 458 29.62 -5.50 25.75
C LEU A 458 29.60 -3.96 25.83
N ASN A 459 29.20 -3.40 26.99
CA ASN A 459 29.27 -1.96 27.25
C ASN A 459 30.70 -1.41 27.25
N HIS A 460 31.67 -2.18 27.77
CA HIS A 460 33.06 -1.75 27.81
C HIS A 460 33.73 -1.76 26.42
N GLN A 461 33.32 -2.66 25.52
CA GLN A 461 33.74 -2.65 24.11
C GLN A 461 33.09 -1.52 23.30
N MET A 462 31.82 -1.21 23.54
CA MET A 462 31.14 -0.06 22.91
C MET A 462 31.76 1.29 23.31
N ALA A 463 32.16 1.45 24.58
CA ALA A 463 32.82 2.67 25.06
C ALA A 463 34.20 2.93 24.41
N LYS A 464 34.89 1.88 23.94
CA LYS A 464 36.18 2.02 23.24
C LYS A 464 36.05 2.36 21.75
N MET A 465 34.85 2.27 21.17
CA MET A 465 34.59 2.59 19.77
C MET A 465 34.05 4.01 19.54
N MET A 466 33.85 4.80 20.60
CA MET A 466 33.41 6.20 20.51
C MET A 466 34.57 7.16 20.78
N ASP A 467 34.59 8.27 20.03
CA ASP A 467 35.59 9.32 20.18
C ASP A 467 35.50 9.94 21.61
N PRO A 468 36.62 10.05 22.36
CA PRO A 468 36.63 10.54 23.74
C PRO A 468 35.98 11.91 23.94
N ARG A 469 35.99 12.78 22.92
CA ARG A 469 35.39 14.12 22.98
C ARG A 469 33.86 14.08 22.91
N VAL A 470 33.32 13.12 22.17
CA VAL A 470 31.87 12.90 22.03
C VAL A 470 31.28 12.36 23.33
N LEU A 471 32.01 11.47 24.02
CA LEU A 471 31.58 10.90 25.30
C LEU A 471 31.50 11.95 26.42
N GLN A 472 32.39 12.95 26.37
CA GLN A 472 32.42 14.07 27.32
C GLN A 472 31.30 15.08 27.05
N GLN A 473 30.94 15.30 25.78
CA GLN A 473 29.83 16.16 25.35
C GLN A 473 28.45 15.57 25.67
N MET A 474 28.35 14.23 25.79
CA MET A 474 27.10 13.51 26.09
C MET A 474 26.90 13.19 27.59
N GLY A 475 27.69 13.78 28.49
CA GLY A 475 27.53 13.63 29.94
C GLY A 475 27.99 12.29 30.52
N GLY A 476 28.86 11.57 29.82
CA GLY A 476 29.40 10.27 30.27
C GLY A 476 28.38 9.12 30.29
N MET A 477 28.75 8.01 30.93
CA MET A 477 27.93 6.79 31.01
C MET A 477 26.50 6.98 31.56
N PRO A 478 26.22 7.89 32.52
CA PRO A 478 24.87 8.16 32.98
C PRO A 478 23.98 8.85 31.92
N GLY A 479 24.56 9.73 31.09
CA GLY A 479 23.85 10.40 29.99
C GLY A 479 23.43 9.42 28.89
N LEU A 480 24.29 8.45 28.59
CA LEU A 480 24.02 7.35 27.65
C LEU A 480 22.89 6.41 28.14
N GLN A 481 22.80 6.17 29.45
CA GLN A 481 21.70 5.41 30.04
C GLN A 481 20.36 6.16 29.97
N ASN A 482 20.34 7.47 30.18
CA ASN A 482 19.13 8.29 30.02
C ASN A 482 18.66 8.36 28.56
N ILE A 483 19.60 8.44 27.61
CA ILE A 483 19.30 8.41 26.17
C ILE A 483 18.77 7.04 25.75
N MET A 484 19.33 5.93 26.25
CA MET A 484 18.78 4.58 25.99
C MET A 484 17.39 4.39 26.60
N LYS A 485 17.11 4.99 27.77
CA LYS A 485 15.79 4.97 28.41
C LYS A 485 14.75 5.76 27.61
N GLN A 486 15.16 6.87 26.97
CA GLN A 486 14.31 7.63 26.03
C GLN A 486 14.13 6.93 24.68
N LEU A 487 15.16 6.25 24.17
CA LEU A 487 15.08 5.46 22.93
C LEU A 487 14.17 4.22 23.08
N GLN A 488 14.09 3.64 24.29
CA GLN A 488 13.11 2.60 24.62
C GLN A 488 11.68 3.12 24.80
N GLN A 489 11.46 4.44 24.92
CA GLN A 489 10.15 5.04 25.17
C GLN A 489 9.64 6.01 24.10
N GLY A 490 10.35 6.22 22.97
CA GLY A 490 9.83 7.11 21.94
C GLY A 490 10.59 7.08 20.62
N ALA A 491 10.05 6.38 19.63
CA ALA A 491 10.41 6.54 18.23
C ALA A 491 9.81 7.84 17.67
N ALA A 492 10.40 8.99 17.98
CA ALA A 492 10.04 10.28 17.35
C ALA A 492 11.09 11.41 17.46
N GLY A 493 12.19 11.25 18.22
CA GLY A 493 13.02 12.38 18.64
C GLY A 493 14.20 12.80 17.75
N GLY A 494 14.50 12.10 16.65
CA GLY A 494 15.79 12.23 15.96
C GLY A 494 15.93 13.36 14.93
N LEU A 495 14.84 13.93 14.42
CA LEU A 495 14.89 14.85 13.26
C LEU A 495 14.79 16.35 13.61
N GLY A 496 14.37 16.71 14.83
CA GLY A 496 14.10 18.12 15.20
C GLY A 496 15.32 19.03 15.19
N ASN A 497 16.50 18.49 15.51
CA ASN A 497 17.73 19.29 15.64
C ASN A 497 18.44 19.62 14.31
N LEU A 498 18.05 18.99 13.19
CA LEU A 498 18.70 19.23 11.89
C LEU A 498 18.00 20.30 11.03
N MET A 499 16.78 20.72 11.43
CA MET A 499 15.89 21.59 10.65
C MET A 499 15.60 22.94 11.35
N GLY A 500 16.44 23.34 12.30
CA GLY A 500 16.32 24.61 13.02
C GLY A 500 16.53 25.82 12.13
N GLY A 501 15.53 26.17 11.31
CA GLY A 501 15.44 27.41 10.55
C GLY A 501 15.03 27.30 9.08
N PHE A 502 15.01 26.11 8.47
CA PHE A 502 14.97 25.97 7.01
C PHE A 502 13.67 25.42 6.39
N GLY A 503 12.58 25.20 7.13
CA GLY A 503 11.34 24.69 6.52
C GLY A 503 10.04 25.01 7.26
N VAL A 504 8.95 25.11 6.49
CA VAL A 504 7.57 25.17 7.00
C VAL A 504 7.08 23.75 7.28
N ALA A 505 6.69 23.49 8.52
CA ALA A 505 6.05 22.24 8.91
C ALA A 505 4.57 22.23 8.52
N VAL A 506 4.21 21.48 7.47
CA VAL A 506 2.84 21.45 6.94
C VAL A 506 1.96 20.54 7.80
N SER A 507 1.12 21.15 8.64
CA SER A 507 0.34 20.48 9.68
C SER A 507 -1.11 20.14 9.28
N LYS A 508 -1.50 20.32 8.02
CA LYS A 508 -2.85 19.98 7.55
C LYS A 508 -3.27 18.54 7.90
N LEU A 509 -4.51 18.39 8.33
CA LEU A 509 -5.16 17.19 8.86
C LEU A 509 -4.46 16.57 10.08
N LYS A 510 -3.57 17.32 10.77
CA LYS A 510 -2.91 16.88 12.00
C LYS A 510 -3.54 17.58 13.21
N PRO A 511 -3.74 16.85 14.31
CA PRO A 511 -4.38 17.41 15.49
C PRO A 511 -3.41 18.34 16.25
N PRO A 512 -3.93 19.26 17.08
CA PRO A 512 -3.13 20.27 17.79
C PRO A 512 -1.96 19.71 18.62
N GLU A 513 -2.09 18.51 19.18
CA GLU A 513 -1.06 17.91 20.03
C GLU A 513 0.24 17.67 19.28
N LEU A 514 0.17 17.30 18.00
CA LEU A 514 1.37 17.12 17.16
C LEU A 514 2.04 18.45 16.83
N ILE A 515 1.28 19.54 16.76
CA ILE A 515 1.79 20.89 16.51
C ILE A 515 2.54 21.37 17.74
N VAL A 516 1.97 21.17 18.93
CA VAL A 516 2.64 21.45 20.20
C VAL A 516 3.93 20.64 20.34
N ALA A 517 3.89 19.33 20.05
CA ALA A 517 5.09 18.48 20.11
C ALA A 517 6.19 18.93 19.14
N ALA A 518 5.85 19.28 17.90
CA ALA A 518 6.82 19.81 16.93
C ALA A 518 7.36 21.18 17.38
N TYR A 519 6.52 22.01 17.99
CA TYR A 519 6.94 23.31 18.53
C TYR A 519 7.92 23.15 19.69
N GLU A 520 7.65 22.23 20.62
CA GLU A 520 8.55 21.88 21.72
C GLU A 520 9.89 21.32 21.20
N ALA A 521 9.88 20.62 20.06
CA ALA A 521 11.08 20.15 19.35
C ALA A 521 11.85 21.25 18.57
N GLY A 522 11.42 22.52 18.65
CA GLY A 522 12.11 23.67 18.06
C GLY A 522 11.49 24.24 16.79
N GLN A 523 10.45 23.60 16.23
CA GLN A 523 9.77 24.11 15.04
C GLN A 523 8.99 25.41 15.36
N ARG A 524 9.05 26.40 14.47
CA ARG A 524 8.30 27.67 14.66
C ARG A 524 7.37 28.00 13.49
N HIS A 525 7.72 27.58 12.28
CA HIS A 525 6.97 27.89 11.06
C HIS A 525 6.04 26.73 10.71
N PHE A 526 4.74 26.96 10.66
CA PHE A 526 3.73 25.92 10.39
C PHE A 526 2.82 26.33 9.23
N GLY A 527 2.51 25.36 8.36
CA GLY A 527 1.82 25.58 7.10
C GLY A 527 0.44 24.92 7.07
N GLU A 528 -0.59 25.68 6.69
CA GLU A 528 -1.95 25.17 6.53
C GLU A 528 -2.53 25.42 5.14
N ASN A 529 -3.28 24.44 4.64
CA ASN A 529 -3.88 24.48 3.30
C ASN A 529 -5.35 24.89 3.32
N TYR A 530 -6.05 24.73 4.46
CA TYR A 530 -7.48 24.97 4.55
C TYR A 530 -7.78 26.09 5.53
N VAL A 531 -8.60 27.04 5.11
CA VAL A 531 -8.95 28.24 5.89
C VAL A 531 -9.59 27.90 7.23
N ASN A 532 -10.53 26.96 7.25
CA ASN A 532 -11.24 26.58 8.48
C ASN A 532 -10.29 25.88 9.46
N GLU A 533 -9.44 25.00 8.94
CA GLU A 533 -8.47 24.26 9.78
C GLU A 533 -7.42 25.20 10.38
N LEU A 534 -6.90 26.15 9.60
CA LEU A 534 -5.99 27.17 10.13
C LEU A 534 -6.68 28.00 11.21
N LYS A 535 -7.96 28.38 10.99
CA LYS A 535 -8.73 29.12 11.98
C LYS A 535 -8.91 28.32 13.28
N GLU A 536 -9.30 27.06 13.19
CA GLU A 536 -9.47 26.18 14.35
C GLU A 536 -8.18 26.07 15.15
N LYS A 537 -7.04 25.81 14.49
CA LYS A 537 -5.73 25.67 15.14
C LYS A 537 -5.17 26.97 15.68
N ALA A 538 -5.39 28.09 14.99
CA ALA A 538 -4.92 29.38 15.46
C ALA A 538 -5.63 29.80 16.75
N TYR A 539 -6.88 29.38 16.96
CA TYR A 539 -7.66 29.66 18.17
C TYR A 539 -7.68 28.51 19.18
N ASP A 540 -7.00 27.40 18.91
CA ASP A 540 -6.93 26.27 19.83
C ASP A 540 -6.20 26.67 21.13
N THR A 541 -6.82 26.39 22.28
CA THR A 541 -6.30 26.81 23.59
C THR A 541 -4.92 26.23 23.88
N SER A 542 -4.67 24.97 23.48
CA SER A 542 -3.39 24.32 23.71
C SER A 542 -2.26 24.96 22.90
N ILE A 543 -2.55 25.37 21.66
CA ILE A 543 -1.59 26.05 20.79
C ILE A 543 -1.36 27.48 21.26
N VAL A 544 -2.42 28.23 21.58
CA VAL A 544 -2.29 29.64 22.02
C VAL A 544 -1.49 29.73 23.33
N GLU A 545 -1.71 28.82 24.27
CA GLU A 545 -1.00 28.84 25.56
C GLU A 545 0.46 28.37 25.46
N LYS A 546 0.71 27.29 24.71
CA LYS A 546 2.03 26.63 24.66
C LYS A 546 2.93 27.13 23.53
N CYS A 547 2.35 27.59 22.42
CA CYS A 547 3.06 27.93 21.18
C CYS A 547 3.08 29.44 20.91
N LYS A 548 3.51 30.25 21.89
CA LYS A 548 3.43 31.73 21.84
C LYS A 548 4.11 32.37 20.61
N ASN A 549 5.20 31.76 20.12
CA ASN A 549 5.98 32.27 18.99
C ASN A 549 5.76 31.47 17.71
N ILE A 550 4.63 30.78 17.59
CA ILE A 550 4.26 30.08 16.36
C ILE A 550 4.12 31.09 15.21
N ARG A 551 4.47 30.69 13.99
CA ARG A 551 4.33 31.50 12.78
C ARG A 551 3.52 30.72 11.77
N TRP A 552 2.30 31.19 11.49
CA TRP A 552 1.41 30.53 10.55
C TRP A 552 1.66 30.99 9.11
N HIS A 553 1.87 30.03 8.22
CA HIS A 553 1.96 30.17 6.79
C HIS A 553 0.67 29.64 6.17
N PHE A 554 -0.05 30.48 5.41
CA PHE A 554 -1.15 29.97 4.59
C PHE A 554 -0.61 29.58 3.21
N ILE A 555 -0.73 28.30 2.88
CA ILE A 555 -0.10 27.67 1.70
C ILE A 555 -1.13 26.96 0.79
N GLY A 556 -2.42 27.24 0.97
CA GLY A 556 -3.50 26.74 0.12
C GLY A 556 -4.09 27.86 -0.75
N HIS A 557 -4.77 27.51 -1.86
CA HIS A 557 -5.37 28.52 -2.73
C HIS A 557 -6.40 29.39 -1.97
N LEU A 558 -6.22 30.71 -2.04
CA LEU A 558 -7.04 31.68 -1.31
C LEU A 558 -8.13 32.28 -2.20
N GLN A 559 -9.38 32.03 -1.85
CA GLN A 559 -10.52 32.64 -2.51
C GLN A 559 -10.88 33.99 -1.87
N LYS A 560 -11.30 34.96 -2.69
CA LYS A 560 -11.63 36.34 -2.25
C LYS A 560 -12.61 36.40 -1.07
N ASN A 561 -13.64 35.56 -1.08
CA ASN A 561 -14.66 35.50 -0.02
C ASN A 561 -14.16 34.90 1.30
N LYS A 562 -12.96 34.29 1.32
CA LYS A 562 -12.35 33.69 2.51
C LYS A 562 -11.24 34.55 3.13
N VAL A 563 -10.81 35.63 2.47
CA VAL A 563 -9.75 36.54 2.95
C VAL A 563 -10.01 37.02 4.38
N ASN A 564 -11.22 37.52 4.65
CA ASN A 564 -11.60 38.01 5.98
C ASN A 564 -11.51 36.97 7.11
N LYS A 565 -11.52 35.66 6.77
CA LYS A 565 -11.42 34.59 7.76
C LYS A 565 -9.98 34.33 8.21
N ILE A 566 -8.98 34.78 7.45
CA ILE A 566 -7.55 34.50 7.69
C ILE A 566 -6.84 35.72 8.26
N ILE A 567 -7.13 36.92 7.76
CA ILE A 567 -6.40 38.15 8.11
C ILE A 567 -6.46 38.53 9.60
N ASN A 568 -7.43 38.04 10.37
CA ASN A 568 -7.57 38.29 11.80
C ASN A 568 -7.17 37.07 12.66
N LEU A 569 -6.39 36.12 12.11
CA LEU A 569 -5.92 34.98 12.88
C LEU A 569 -4.71 35.36 13.74
N PRO A 570 -4.64 34.90 15.00
CA PRO A 570 -3.47 35.14 15.83
C PRO A 570 -2.24 34.48 15.20
N ASN A 571 -1.11 35.17 15.26
CA ASN A 571 0.18 34.67 14.78
C ASN A 571 0.23 34.30 13.27
N LEU A 572 -0.67 34.87 12.45
CA LEU A 572 -0.52 34.84 11.00
C LEU A 572 0.77 35.55 10.60
N TYR A 573 1.67 34.82 9.94
CA TYR A 573 2.99 35.34 9.57
C TYR A 573 3.10 35.69 8.09
N ILE A 574 2.62 34.82 7.19
CA ILE A 574 2.73 35.00 5.74
C ILE A 574 1.61 34.27 4.98
N ILE A 575 1.20 34.83 3.83
CA ILE A 575 0.34 34.15 2.84
C ILE A 575 1.17 33.86 1.60
N GLU A 576 1.40 32.59 1.28
CA GLU A 576 2.32 32.22 0.19
C GLU A 576 1.66 32.09 -1.19
N THR A 577 0.34 32.21 -1.27
CA THR A 577 -0.45 31.77 -2.44
C THR A 577 -1.19 32.90 -3.16
N VAL A 578 -0.63 34.11 -3.19
CA VAL A 578 -1.26 35.23 -3.91
C VAL A 578 -1.02 35.02 -5.41
N ASP A 579 -2.08 34.88 -6.19
CA ASP A 579 -1.98 34.49 -7.62
C ASP A 579 -2.58 35.53 -8.59
N ASN A 580 -3.24 36.59 -8.10
CA ASN A 580 -3.77 37.66 -8.94
C ASN A 580 -3.98 38.98 -8.18
N LYS A 581 -4.18 40.07 -8.94
CA LYS A 581 -4.34 41.42 -8.40
C LYS A 581 -5.59 41.56 -7.54
N GLN A 582 -6.68 40.89 -7.89
CA GLN A 582 -7.95 40.96 -7.16
C GLN A 582 -7.84 40.37 -5.76
N ILE A 583 -7.08 39.28 -5.60
CA ILE A 583 -6.76 38.68 -4.31
C ILE A 583 -5.81 39.56 -3.52
N ALA A 584 -4.74 40.08 -4.13
CA ALA A 584 -3.81 41.00 -3.47
C ALA A 584 -4.54 42.22 -2.89
N THR A 585 -5.34 42.91 -3.71
CA THR A 585 -6.15 44.07 -3.29
C THR A 585 -7.19 43.69 -2.24
N ALA A 586 -7.75 42.48 -2.28
CA ALA A 586 -8.70 42.03 -1.25
C ALA A 586 -8.01 41.79 0.10
N ILE A 587 -6.80 41.23 0.12
CA ILE A 587 -6.00 41.04 1.35
C ILE A 587 -5.61 42.40 1.93
N ASP A 588 -5.11 43.32 1.10
CA ASP A 588 -4.72 44.66 1.53
C ASP A 588 -5.88 45.42 2.21
N ASN A 589 -7.03 45.47 1.53
CA ASN A 589 -8.24 46.12 2.04
C ASN A 589 -8.82 45.46 3.30
N ALA A 590 -8.63 44.15 3.46
CA ALA A 590 -9.08 43.45 4.65
C ALA A 590 -8.12 43.73 5.81
N PHE A 591 -6.82 43.62 5.56
CA PHE A 591 -5.79 43.79 6.58
C PHE A 591 -5.72 45.22 7.10
N SER A 592 -5.97 46.23 6.25
CA SER A 592 -6.06 47.64 6.67
C SER A 592 -7.09 47.88 7.78
N LYS A 593 -8.13 47.04 7.88
CA LYS A 593 -9.19 47.15 8.92
C LYS A 593 -8.81 46.51 10.24
N VAL A 594 -7.79 45.65 10.25
CA VAL A 594 -7.41 44.81 11.41
C VAL A 594 -5.99 45.14 11.91
N ASN A 595 -5.16 45.78 11.09
CA ASN A 595 -3.80 46.16 11.43
C ASN A 595 -3.77 47.24 12.52
N LYS A 596 -3.50 46.82 13.77
CA LYS A 596 -3.40 47.71 14.93
C LYS A 596 -1.98 48.25 15.17
N ASN A 597 -0.96 47.64 14.57
CA ASN A 597 0.45 47.86 14.92
C ASN A 597 1.28 48.44 13.76
N ASN A 598 0.63 48.88 12.67
CA ASN A 598 1.27 49.46 11.49
C ASN A 598 2.36 48.56 10.84
N SER A 599 2.28 47.24 11.06
CA SER A 599 3.14 46.23 10.45
C SER A 599 2.57 45.78 9.11
N GLN A 600 3.38 45.52 8.10
CA GLN A 600 2.91 44.94 6.84
C GLN A 600 2.73 43.43 6.96
N LEU A 601 1.73 42.87 6.26
CA LEU A 601 1.54 41.44 6.14
C LEU A 601 2.42 40.89 5.03
N LYS A 602 3.30 39.95 5.36
CA LYS A 602 4.15 39.28 4.37
C LYS A 602 3.32 38.45 3.41
N ILE A 603 3.67 38.50 2.14
CA ILE A 603 3.06 37.67 1.10
C ILE A 603 4.10 37.13 0.11
N MET A 604 3.79 35.98 -0.49
CA MET A 604 4.48 35.47 -1.67
C MET A 604 3.51 35.34 -2.83
N VAL A 605 4.05 35.46 -4.04
CA VAL A 605 3.30 35.26 -5.28
C VAL A 605 3.42 33.81 -5.72
N GLN A 606 2.30 33.13 -5.92
CA GLN A 606 2.27 31.76 -6.44
C GLN A 606 2.31 31.77 -7.97
N VAL A 607 3.34 31.14 -8.53
CA VAL A 607 3.61 31.06 -9.96
C VAL A 607 3.26 29.66 -10.47
N ASN A 608 2.46 29.58 -11.53
CA ASN A 608 2.19 28.31 -12.23
C ASN A 608 3.34 27.99 -13.20
N THR A 609 4.35 27.29 -12.69
CA THR A 609 5.56 26.93 -13.46
C THR A 609 5.34 25.75 -14.42
N SER A 610 4.35 24.90 -14.12
CA SER A 610 4.05 23.70 -14.90
C SER A 610 3.11 23.91 -16.10
N GLU A 611 2.58 25.12 -16.29
CA GLU A 611 1.61 25.47 -17.36
C GLU A 611 0.31 24.65 -17.41
N GLU A 612 0.05 23.79 -16.42
CA GLU A 612 -1.21 23.06 -16.33
C GLU A 612 -2.36 24.00 -15.98
N GLU A 613 -3.41 24.05 -16.82
CA GLU A 613 -4.61 24.87 -16.59
C GLU A 613 -5.33 24.53 -15.27
N ALA A 614 -5.17 23.30 -14.77
CA ALA A 614 -5.78 22.83 -13.54
C ALA A 614 -5.07 23.31 -12.26
N LYS A 615 -3.90 23.95 -12.35
CA LYS A 615 -3.12 24.43 -11.21
C LYS A 615 -3.29 25.93 -11.00
N ASN A 616 -3.45 26.32 -9.73
CA ASN A 616 -3.54 27.72 -9.32
C ASN A 616 -2.16 28.41 -9.41
N GLY A 617 -2.15 29.72 -9.63
CA GLY A 617 -0.95 30.53 -9.75
C GLY A 617 -1.03 31.50 -10.94
N CYS A 618 -0.34 32.63 -10.85
CA CYS A 618 -0.18 33.52 -12.00
C CYS A 618 0.73 32.88 -13.05
N LYS A 619 0.53 33.26 -14.31
CA LYS A 619 1.44 32.88 -15.38
C LYS A 619 2.79 33.58 -15.18
N VAL A 620 3.87 32.97 -15.67
CA VAL A 620 5.23 33.48 -15.48
C VAL A 620 5.39 34.90 -16.03
N GLU A 621 4.70 35.19 -17.13
CA GLU A 621 4.71 36.48 -17.83
C GLU A 621 3.97 37.58 -17.06
N GLU A 622 3.06 37.20 -16.14
CA GLU A 622 2.21 38.12 -15.37
C GLU A 622 2.81 38.43 -13.97
N VAL A 623 3.91 37.75 -13.59
CA VAL A 623 4.53 37.88 -12.26
C VAL A 623 5.00 39.31 -11.99
N SER A 624 5.76 39.91 -12.92
CA SER A 624 6.28 41.27 -12.75
C SER A 624 5.16 42.30 -12.59
N GLU A 625 4.10 42.18 -13.38
CA GLU A 625 2.94 43.07 -13.30
C GLU A 625 2.19 42.93 -11.98
N LEU A 626 2.05 41.70 -11.47
CA LEU A 626 1.41 41.43 -10.18
C LEU A 626 2.25 41.94 -9.00
N VAL A 627 3.56 41.68 -9.00
CA VAL A 627 4.47 42.15 -7.94
C VAL A 627 4.53 43.68 -7.92
N LYS A 628 4.62 44.31 -9.10
CA LYS A 628 4.55 45.77 -9.21
C LYS A 628 3.23 46.31 -8.66
N HIS A 629 2.09 45.68 -8.97
CA HIS A 629 0.80 46.06 -8.41
C HIS A 629 0.77 45.94 -6.87
N ILE A 630 1.37 44.89 -6.30
CA ILE A 630 1.49 44.71 -4.85
C ILE A 630 2.30 45.86 -4.25
N MET A 631 3.47 46.17 -4.81
CA MET A 631 4.36 47.21 -4.30
C MET A 631 3.76 48.62 -4.40
N ASP A 632 3.11 48.92 -5.52
CA ASP A 632 2.59 50.26 -5.81
C ASP A 632 1.24 50.53 -5.14
N ASN A 633 0.36 49.53 -5.10
CA ASN A 633 -1.06 49.71 -4.71
C ASN A 633 -1.45 49.06 -3.39
N CYS A 634 -0.67 48.11 -2.85
CA CYS A 634 -1.02 47.37 -1.62
C CYS A 634 -0.11 47.78 -0.44
N LYS A 635 -0.39 48.94 0.16
CA LYS A 635 0.44 49.54 1.22
C LYS A 635 0.56 48.68 2.49
N GLN A 636 -0.40 47.80 2.72
CA GLN A 636 -0.44 46.93 3.90
C GLN A 636 0.31 45.61 3.70
N LEU A 637 0.78 45.33 2.48
CA LEU A 637 1.42 44.06 2.13
C LEU A 637 2.92 44.25 1.92
N GLU A 638 3.70 43.28 2.35
CA GLU A 638 5.14 43.18 2.10
C GLU A 638 5.38 42.00 1.14
N PHE A 639 5.88 42.29 -0.06
CA PHE A 639 6.30 41.23 -0.98
C PHE A 639 7.60 40.58 -0.48
N THR A 640 7.55 39.29 -0.20
CA THR A 640 8.68 38.53 0.38
C THR A 640 9.31 37.55 -0.61
N GLY A 641 8.55 37.03 -1.58
CA GLY A 641 9.13 36.08 -2.53
C GLY A 641 8.15 35.41 -3.49
N LEU A 642 8.65 34.40 -4.19
CA LEU A 642 7.89 33.58 -5.13
C LEU A 642 7.68 32.16 -4.59
N MET A 643 6.54 31.58 -4.93
CA MET A 643 6.12 30.25 -4.52
C MET A 643 5.73 29.43 -5.75
N THR A 644 6.05 28.14 -5.77
CA THR A 644 5.48 27.23 -6.77
C THR A 644 5.16 25.86 -6.19
N ILE A 645 4.18 25.19 -6.78
CA ILE A 645 3.90 23.78 -6.55
C ILE A 645 4.25 23.05 -7.84
N GLY A 646 5.45 22.45 -7.87
CA GLY A 646 5.90 21.66 -9.02
C GLY A 646 5.06 20.39 -9.23
N ILE A 647 5.24 19.75 -10.38
CA ILE A 647 4.64 18.47 -10.72
C ILE A 647 4.99 17.42 -9.66
N TYR A 648 3.96 16.73 -9.18
CA TYR A 648 4.13 15.69 -8.18
C TYR A 648 4.87 14.50 -8.78
N GLY A 649 5.94 14.05 -8.13
CA GLY A 649 6.66 12.84 -8.53
C GLY A 649 7.61 13.01 -9.71
N TYR A 650 8.10 14.22 -9.98
CA TYR A 650 9.19 14.42 -10.94
C TYR A 650 10.41 13.58 -10.54
N ASP A 651 10.84 12.70 -11.44
CA ASP A 651 12.02 11.87 -11.22
C ASP A 651 13.30 12.69 -11.47
N THR A 652 13.98 13.02 -10.37
CA THR A 652 15.25 13.76 -10.36
C THR A 652 16.40 13.05 -11.08
N SER A 653 16.24 11.77 -11.45
CA SER A 653 17.19 11.06 -12.30
C SER A 653 17.26 11.65 -13.73
N ASN A 654 16.17 12.28 -14.19
CA ASN A 654 16.07 12.95 -15.50
C ASN A 654 16.69 14.36 -15.52
N GLY A 655 17.29 14.81 -14.42
CA GLY A 655 17.92 16.12 -14.29
C GLY A 655 17.26 17.01 -13.23
N PRO A 656 17.66 18.29 -13.16
CA PRO A 656 17.08 19.26 -12.24
C PRO A 656 15.61 19.55 -12.55
N ASN A 657 14.77 19.63 -11.52
CA ASN A 657 13.32 19.81 -11.69
C ASN A 657 13.03 21.07 -12.53
N PRO A 658 12.37 20.94 -13.70
CA PRO A 658 12.14 22.05 -14.62
C PRO A 658 11.28 23.15 -13.99
N ASP A 659 10.33 22.81 -13.12
CA ASP A 659 9.48 23.79 -12.42
C ASP A 659 10.30 24.66 -11.46
N PHE A 660 11.28 24.05 -10.77
CA PHE A 660 12.14 24.77 -9.83
C PHE A 660 13.14 25.67 -10.56
N LEU A 661 13.70 25.20 -11.68
CA LEU A 661 14.53 26.03 -12.55
C LEU A 661 13.75 27.20 -13.11
N ARG A 662 12.50 26.97 -13.52
CA ARG A 662 11.63 28.01 -14.06
C ARG A 662 11.29 29.06 -12.99
N LEU A 663 10.99 28.64 -11.75
CA LEU A 663 10.78 29.59 -10.65
C LEU A 663 12.04 30.40 -10.34
N LYS A 664 13.21 29.76 -10.34
CA LYS A 664 14.50 30.43 -10.12
C LYS A 664 14.77 31.48 -11.19
N LYS A 665 14.57 31.13 -12.47
CA LYS A 665 14.70 32.07 -13.58
C LYS A 665 13.69 33.21 -13.49
N CYS A 666 12.44 32.90 -13.16
CA CYS A 666 11.40 33.91 -12.93
C CYS A 666 11.79 34.92 -11.84
N ARG A 667 12.41 34.47 -10.75
CA ARG A 667 12.96 35.39 -9.74
C ARG A 667 14.08 36.27 -10.30
N GLU A 668 15.01 35.70 -11.06
CA GLU A 668 16.13 36.45 -11.67
C GLU A 668 15.61 37.54 -12.61
N ASP A 669 14.66 37.20 -13.48
CA ASP A 669 14.01 38.12 -14.41
C ASP A 669 13.24 39.22 -13.68
N LEU A 670 12.44 38.85 -12.67
CA LEU A 670 11.69 39.78 -11.82
C LEU A 670 12.60 40.78 -11.09
N CYS A 671 13.68 40.28 -10.47
CA CYS A 671 14.61 41.14 -9.73
C CYS A 671 15.33 42.13 -10.66
N LYS A 672 15.62 41.71 -11.89
CA LYS A 672 16.22 42.57 -12.90
C LYS A 672 15.24 43.64 -13.40
N GLU A 673 13.98 43.28 -13.62
CA GLU A 673 12.95 44.18 -14.15
C GLU A 673 12.51 45.24 -13.13
N LEU A 674 12.38 44.85 -11.85
CA LEU A 674 11.91 45.72 -10.77
C LEU A 674 13.04 46.25 -9.87
N GLU A 675 14.30 46.06 -10.27
CA GLU A 675 15.51 46.47 -9.53
C GLU A 675 15.53 46.00 -8.06
N LEU A 676 15.06 44.77 -7.81
CA LEU A 676 15.01 44.17 -6.48
C LEU A 676 16.32 43.45 -6.13
N ASP A 677 16.71 43.48 -4.86
CA ASP A 677 17.82 42.67 -4.36
C ASP A 677 17.43 41.19 -4.34
N ILE A 678 18.04 40.40 -5.24
CA ILE A 678 17.79 38.96 -5.39
C ILE A 678 17.98 38.16 -4.09
N LYS A 679 18.80 38.64 -3.16
CA LYS A 679 19.01 37.98 -1.85
C LYS A 679 17.83 38.15 -0.90
N LYS A 680 16.98 39.15 -1.14
CA LYS A 680 15.77 39.44 -0.34
C LYS A 680 14.51 38.79 -0.91
N VAL A 681 14.55 38.29 -2.15
CA VAL A 681 13.42 37.60 -2.78
C VAL A 681 13.51 36.11 -2.53
N GLU A 682 12.69 35.63 -1.59
CA GLU A 682 12.62 34.24 -1.17
C GLU A 682 12.02 33.32 -2.24
N LEU A 683 12.41 32.05 -2.23
CA LEU A 683 11.88 30.99 -3.08
C LEU A 683 11.27 29.87 -2.23
N SER A 684 9.95 29.78 -2.26
CA SER A 684 9.18 28.75 -1.57
C SER A 684 8.83 27.60 -2.52
N MET A 685 9.66 26.56 -2.55
CA MET A 685 9.51 25.40 -3.45
C MET A 685 10.06 24.14 -2.79
N GLY A 686 9.56 22.97 -3.21
CA GLY A 686 9.91 21.69 -2.58
C GLY A 686 8.97 21.27 -1.45
N MET A 687 8.69 19.97 -1.41
CA MET A 687 7.83 19.26 -0.48
C MET A 687 8.59 18.09 0.15
N SER A 688 7.91 17.29 0.98
CA SER A 688 8.50 16.14 1.67
C SER A 688 9.26 15.14 0.79
N THR A 689 8.98 15.06 -0.51
CA THR A 689 9.60 14.12 -1.45
C THR A 689 10.83 14.69 -2.18
N ASP A 690 10.97 16.01 -2.24
CA ASP A 690 11.90 16.71 -3.13
C ASP A 690 12.54 17.96 -2.49
N TYR A 691 12.39 18.15 -1.18
CA TYR A 691 12.93 19.32 -0.45
C TYR A 691 14.45 19.43 -0.56
N GLU A 692 15.21 18.32 -0.52
CA GLU A 692 16.67 18.33 -0.65
C GLU A 692 17.10 18.90 -2.01
N HIS A 693 16.40 18.50 -3.07
CA HIS A 693 16.64 19.01 -4.42
C HIS A 693 16.24 20.49 -4.52
N ALA A 694 15.12 20.88 -3.93
CA ALA A 694 14.70 22.28 -3.91
C ALA A 694 15.72 23.18 -3.21
N VAL A 695 16.30 22.74 -2.09
CA VAL A 695 17.38 23.47 -1.40
C VAL A 695 18.62 23.61 -2.29
N LEU A 696 19.04 22.53 -2.97
CA LEU A 696 20.16 22.57 -3.90
C LEU A 696 19.94 23.57 -5.06
N LEU A 697 18.69 23.74 -5.51
CA LEU A 697 18.32 24.70 -6.54
C LEU A 697 18.07 26.12 -6.01
N GLY A 698 18.31 26.37 -4.72
CA GLY A 698 18.26 27.70 -4.12
C GLY A 698 16.92 28.06 -3.48
N SER A 699 16.10 27.07 -3.10
CA SER A 699 14.94 27.32 -2.26
C SER A 699 15.37 27.86 -0.90
N THR A 700 14.74 28.96 -0.48
CA THR A 700 14.92 29.54 0.86
C THR A 700 13.86 29.04 1.83
N ASN A 701 12.79 28.42 1.34
CA ASN A 701 11.70 27.91 2.15
C ASN A 701 11.12 26.61 1.55
N VAL A 702 11.22 25.50 2.29
CA VAL A 702 10.65 24.20 1.88
C VAL A 702 9.42 23.83 2.72
N ARG A 703 8.40 23.22 2.10
CA ARG A 703 7.12 22.90 2.77
C ARG A 703 7.03 21.40 3.06
N VAL A 704 7.45 21.00 4.26
CA VAL A 704 7.60 19.59 4.64
C VAL A 704 6.49 19.20 5.60
N GLY A 705 5.68 18.19 5.24
CA GLY A 705 4.58 17.70 6.09
C GLY A 705 4.75 16.24 6.50
N THR A 706 4.88 15.34 5.52
CA THR A 706 4.87 13.88 5.78
C THR A 706 6.11 13.42 6.53
N VAL A 707 7.26 14.03 6.28
CA VAL A 707 8.51 13.71 7.00
C VAL A 707 8.45 14.14 8.46
N ILE A 708 7.74 15.24 8.77
CA ILE A 708 7.66 15.79 10.13
C ILE A 708 6.55 15.13 10.95
N PHE A 709 5.35 14.98 10.38
CA PHE A 709 4.16 14.53 11.10
C PHE A 709 3.71 13.11 10.75
N GLY A 710 4.45 12.39 9.90
CA GLY A 710 4.03 11.11 9.34
C GLY A 710 2.90 11.24 8.31
N GLU A 711 2.43 10.10 7.78
CA GLU A 711 1.39 10.09 6.74
C GLU A 711 0.05 10.70 7.21
N ARG A 712 -0.67 11.30 6.26
CA ARG A 712 -1.93 12.01 6.52
C ARG A 712 -3.10 11.01 6.54
N PRO A 713 -4.13 11.21 7.39
CA PRO A 713 -5.40 10.52 7.21
C PRO A 713 -5.97 10.84 5.81
N LYS A 714 -6.55 9.86 5.12
CA LYS A 714 -7.18 10.11 3.80
C LYS A 714 -8.37 11.08 3.98
N LYS A 715 -8.46 12.09 3.11
CA LYS A 715 -9.50 13.12 3.13
C LYS A 715 -10.89 12.45 2.99
N GLY A 716 -11.74 12.58 4.01
CA GLY A 716 -13.02 11.85 4.13
C GLY A 716 -13.16 10.97 5.38
N ALA A 717 -12.15 10.96 6.26
CA ALA A 717 -12.18 10.30 7.56
C ALA A 717 -12.39 11.30 8.72
N GLN A 718 -13.35 12.22 8.57
CA GLN A 718 -13.90 13.03 9.66
C GLN A 718 -15.37 12.70 9.84
#